data_AF-A0A926K5X3-F1
#
_entry.id   AF-A0A926K5X3-F1
#
_cell.length_a   1.000
_cell.length_b   1.000
_cell.length_c   1.000
_cell.angle_alpha   90.00
_cell.angle_beta   90.00
_cell.angle_gamma   90.00
#
_symmetry.space_group_name_H-M   'P 1'
#
loop_
_entity.id
_entity.type
_entity.pdbx_description
1 polymer ?
#
loop_
_entity_poly.entity_id
_entity_poly.type
_entity_poly.pdbx_seq_one_letter_code
_entity_poly.pdbx_strand_id
1 'polypeptide(L)'
;MHTTPASPPRVEWEVDGSRLRCRVGWPADRPPLAQVLPLFEHLGLVLTDHRPEPSADGFVFVRADDPGLDEVLPWLAEAFTAAWEHRVDRDDFASLVLQAHLDARQVQLVRAACQYLRQAGLGASRSYVRGILSGHGEFVRHWVEVFEQRFGLEGPSSAESRLAKYADAATTRDEFRVLDWYAGLLDAITRTNYFTRDGDGRSPRTTVFKLDPARLPFATDPAVSVETFVHHPDVEGLHVRYGPVARGGLRWSDRVEDYRDEVLALAKAQQVKNSLIVPAGAKGAFVVKAILAGLAPADALREVRRCYRVFVRGLLDVTDNVTERGVTHPAGMVLADGPDPYLVVAADKGTAAFSDLANAESVDAGYWLDDAFASGGSAGFNHKQLGVTARGAWVAVRRHFTELGIDPERDEYTAVGIGDMSGDVFGNGMLLSDRLRLVAAFDHRHIFLDPEPDPKTSFAERARLAAMPASSWGDYDGALISPGGGVHSRSGRSVAVSRQVRAALDIDADVLSPDALVQAILRAPVDLLWNGGIGTYVRASHETDADVSDRGNDRVRVAADQLRCRVVGEGGNLGLTQAARIEYSLAGGRLNADFIDNVAGVNTSDREVNLKILLRSVEKAGLIDRTQRDRVLEACDGDVVHDVLADSERQVLAISVVEGYGATLLDRHDQVMRNLAEHGLDRAREHLPDVEEIERRRAAGRGLTRPEIAVILAHAKNLVHELLLNGDLPEDPGVLGMLAGYFPEPVRAEYAEQIASHELGREIIATRLANELIDRVGPGFIYRVEDRTGASTDQAIRAIMIVKDLLGLDDLWDGLAPYPVVPTMPVRHALERALEYNASWLVRRNSGLAAIDSEAAVFRGTVTRLREALSSSAPALDAALGRSAQLAELGVSRDLLTRCHAVSQMSQALCLASASIESGFDVVELEAAYAGIGETLGLSWLYSTIPISSADTHWVQLAKAALRDELAALTVAIATEVLAAGGLATWTREHRDALARTHSAYAGLAGSTDVDVAMLTVGVQVLRDLHHAVSARG
;
A
#
# COMPACT_ATOMS: atom_id res chain seq x y z
N MET A 1 33.55 -20.13 6.94
CA MET A 1 34.49 -20.63 7.97
C MET A 1 35.44 -19.51 8.32
N HIS A 2 35.22 -18.80 9.42
CA HIS A 2 36.20 -17.86 9.97
C HIS A 2 36.45 -18.28 11.42
N THR A 3 37.68 -18.73 11.65
CA THR A 3 38.23 -19.06 12.97
C THR A 3 38.22 -17.82 13.86
N THR A 4 37.85 -18.00 15.12
CA THR A 4 38.02 -17.08 16.25
C THR A 4 39.41 -16.40 16.19
N PRO A 5 39.54 -15.09 16.50
CA PRO A 5 40.77 -14.37 16.21
C PRO A 5 41.92 -14.89 17.07
N ALA A 6 43.00 -15.32 16.41
CA ALA A 6 44.33 -15.23 16.98
C ALA A 6 44.59 -13.77 17.42
N SER A 7 45.42 -13.55 18.44
CA SER A 7 45.82 -12.20 18.88
C SER A 7 46.13 -11.28 17.69
N PRO A 8 45.86 -9.97 17.72
CA PRO A 8 46.18 -9.09 16.59
C PRO A 8 47.68 -9.10 16.27
N PRO A 9 48.08 -8.92 15.00
CA PRO A 9 49.48 -8.67 14.67
C PRO A 9 49.98 -7.41 15.36
N ARG A 10 51.23 -7.42 15.83
CA ARG A 10 51.89 -6.22 16.35
C ARG A 10 52.54 -5.47 15.20
N VAL A 11 52.07 -4.25 14.92
CA VAL A 11 52.54 -3.45 13.79
C VAL A 11 53.24 -2.20 14.32
N GLU A 12 54.49 -2.00 13.91
CA GLU A 12 55.30 -0.85 14.31
C GLU A 12 55.87 -0.18 13.06
N TRP A 13 55.79 1.15 12.98
CA TRP A 13 56.33 1.93 11.88
C TRP A 13 57.48 2.81 12.33
N GLU A 14 58.49 2.98 11.49
CA GLU A 14 59.58 3.93 11.69
C GLU A 14 59.92 4.64 10.37
N VAL A 15 60.25 5.94 10.46
CA VAL A 15 60.83 6.68 9.34
C VAL A 15 62.34 6.52 9.37
N ASP A 16 62.92 5.95 8.31
CA ASP A 16 64.36 5.76 8.14
C ASP A 16 64.86 6.55 6.91
N GLY A 17 65.20 7.82 7.14
CA GLY A 17 65.70 8.72 6.10
C GLY A 17 64.69 8.93 4.96
N SER A 18 64.97 8.35 3.80
CA SER A 18 64.11 8.39 2.59
C SER A 18 63.18 7.18 2.46
N ARG A 19 63.11 6.33 3.48
CA ARG A 19 62.31 5.10 3.47
C ARG A 19 61.37 5.08 4.67
N LEU A 20 60.24 4.40 4.48
CA LEU A 20 59.31 4.06 5.56
C LEU A 20 59.46 2.57 5.86
N ARG A 21 59.66 2.19 7.11
CA ARG A 21 59.78 0.78 7.50
C ARG A 21 58.62 0.37 8.39
N CYS A 22 58.14 -0.86 8.18
CA CYS A 22 57.11 -1.49 8.99
C CYS A 22 57.62 -2.82 9.52
N ARG A 23 57.43 -3.07 10.81
CA ARG A 23 57.71 -4.36 11.44
C ARG A 23 56.39 -4.98 11.88
N VAL A 24 56.08 -6.18 11.36
CA VAL A 24 54.85 -6.92 11.69
C VAL A 24 55.19 -8.20 12.44
N GLY A 25 54.84 -8.26 13.73
CA GLY A 25 54.91 -9.47 14.55
C GLY A 25 53.62 -10.27 14.44
N TRP A 26 53.70 -11.48 13.87
CA TRP A 26 52.53 -12.34 13.66
C TRP A 26 52.17 -13.13 14.93
N PRO A 27 50.86 -13.28 15.23
CA PRO A 27 50.36 -14.00 16.41
C PRO A 27 50.38 -15.54 16.27
N ALA A 28 50.53 -16.03 15.04
CA ALA A 28 50.52 -17.44 14.65
C ALA A 28 51.58 -17.65 13.55
N ASP A 29 51.44 -18.71 12.74
CA ASP A 29 52.31 -18.96 11.60
C ASP A 29 52.35 -17.75 10.65
N ARG A 30 53.53 -17.48 10.08
CA ARG A 30 53.73 -16.41 9.09
C ARG A 30 52.75 -16.60 7.92
N PRO A 31 51.90 -15.61 7.62
CA PRO A 31 50.95 -15.70 6.51
C PRO A 31 51.66 -15.61 5.16
N PRO A 32 51.05 -16.15 4.07
CA PRO A 32 51.54 -15.93 2.72
C PRO A 32 51.59 -14.44 2.38
N LEU A 33 52.67 -14.00 1.74
CA LEU A 33 52.87 -12.59 1.36
C LEU A 33 51.73 -12.05 0.47
N ALA A 34 51.10 -12.90 -0.33
CA ALA A 34 49.94 -12.57 -1.16
C ALA A 34 48.69 -12.14 -0.36
N GLN A 35 48.60 -12.49 0.93
CA GLN A 35 47.53 -12.03 1.82
C GLN A 35 47.87 -10.70 2.50
N VAL A 36 49.16 -10.36 2.59
CA VAL A 36 49.66 -9.19 3.33
C VAL A 36 49.87 -8.00 2.42
N LEU A 37 50.48 -8.20 1.24
CA LEU A 37 50.81 -7.11 0.30
C LEU A 37 49.61 -6.24 -0.07
N PRO A 38 48.43 -6.81 -0.41
CA PRO A 38 47.28 -5.99 -0.77
C PRO A 38 46.89 -5.00 0.34
N LEU A 39 47.08 -5.34 1.61
CA LEU A 39 46.76 -4.43 2.72
C LEU A 39 47.67 -3.20 2.75
N PHE A 40 48.96 -3.36 2.41
CA PHE A 40 49.88 -2.23 2.29
C PHE A 40 49.64 -1.42 1.01
N GLU A 41 49.35 -2.09 -0.10
CA GLU A 41 49.02 -1.43 -1.37
C GLU A 41 47.76 -0.56 -1.23
N HIS A 42 46.73 -1.06 -0.54
CA HIS A 42 45.51 -0.30 -0.23
C HIS A 42 45.77 0.95 0.61
N LEU A 43 46.79 0.94 1.49
CA LEU A 43 47.24 2.12 2.23
C LEU A 43 47.97 3.14 1.33
N GLY A 44 48.14 2.86 0.04
CA GLY A 44 48.88 3.70 -0.91
C GLY A 44 50.40 3.55 -0.81
N LEU A 45 50.89 2.49 -0.17
CA LEU A 45 52.32 2.27 0.05
C LEU A 45 52.92 1.40 -1.06
N VAL A 46 54.12 1.78 -1.50
CA VAL A 46 54.86 1.05 -2.54
C VAL A 46 56.01 0.29 -1.89
N LEU A 47 55.92 -1.04 -1.86
CA LEU A 47 56.94 -1.91 -1.28
C LEU A 47 58.23 -1.90 -2.13
N THR A 48 59.38 -1.80 -1.47
CA THR A 48 60.72 -1.82 -2.09
C THR A 48 61.60 -2.98 -1.65
N ASP A 49 61.46 -3.44 -0.39
CA ASP A 49 62.22 -4.57 0.16
C ASP A 49 61.36 -5.28 1.24
N HIS A 50 61.53 -6.60 1.39
CA HIS A 50 60.88 -7.40 2.41
C HIS A 50 61.88 -8.37 3.03
N ARG A 51 61.99 -8.35 4.36
CA ARG A 51 62.95 -9.11 5.15
C ARG A 51 62.22 -9.96 6.20
N PRO A 52 62.06 -11.26 5.95
CA PRO A 52 61.48 -12.16 6.95
C PRO A 52 62.47 -12.42 8.11
N GLU A 53 62.09 -12.12 9.34
CA GLU A 53 62.88 -12.41 10.56
C GLU A 53 62.20 -13.52 11.41
N PRO A 54 62.90 -14.19 12.34
CA PRO A 54 62.30 -15.29 13.12
C PRO A 54 61.07 -14.91 13.96
N SER A 55 60.94 -13.64 14.37
CA SER A 55 59.87 -13.16 15.25
C SER A 55 58.98 -12.05 14.65
N ALA A 56 59.29 -11.58 13.43
CA ALA A 56 58.56 -10.52 12.74
C ALA A 56 58.91 -10.49 11.24
N ASP A 57 58.11 -9.80 10.43
CA ASP A 57 58.46 -9.42 9.06
C ASP A 57 58.76 -7.93 8.98
N GLY A 58 59.91 -7.59 8.39
CA GLY A 58 60.30 -6.23 8.08
C GLY A 58 59.94 -5.87 6.64
N PHE A 59 59.14 -4.82 6.45
CA PHE A 59 58.76 -4.29 5.15
C PHE A 59 59.35 -2.89 4.98
N VAL A 60 59.86 -2.59 3.79
CA VAL A 60 60.47 -1.30 3.47
C VAL A 60 59.73 -0.69 2.28
N PHE A 61 59.22 0.52 2.45
CA PHE A 61 58.43 1.25 1.47
C PHE A 61 59.13 2.53 1.02
N VAL A 62 58.74 3.01 -0.16
CA VAL A 62 59.05 4.38 -0.58
C VAL A 62 58.42 5.36 0.43
N ARG A 63 59.19 6.34 0.92
CA ARG A 63 58.66 7.38 1.80
C ARG A 63 57.67 8.25 1.02
N ALA A 64 56.46 8.41 1.54
CA ALA A 64 55.50 9.39 1.05
C ALA A 64 56.03 10.81 1.34
N ASP A 65 55.89 11.72 0.37
CA ASP A 65 56.26 13.13 0.53
C ASP A 65 55.17 13.88 1.31
N ASP A 66 55.03 13.51 2.59
CA ASP A 66 54.03 14.05 3.53
C ASP A 66 54.74 14.68 4.75
N PRO A 67 54.59 16.00 4.98
CA PRO A 67 55.15 16.68 6.15
C PRO A 67 54.61 16.17 7.49
N GLY A 68 53.42 15.57 7.53
CA GLY A 68 52.75 15.06 8.73
C GLY A 68 52.92 13.55 8.96
N LEU A 69 53.80 12.87 8.21
CA LEU A 69 53.92 11.41 8.20
C LEU A 69 54.12 10.79 9.60
N ASP A 70 54.90 11.45 10.48
CA ASP A 70 55.18 10.96 11.83
C ASP A 70 53.91 10.90 12.71
N GLU A 71 52.96 11.81 12.50
CA GLU A 71 51.69 11.88 13.25
C GLU A 71 50.73 10.76 12.84
N VAL A 72 50.85 10.27 11.61
CA VAL A 72 49.96 9.27 11.00
C VAL A 72 50.46 7.83 11.22
N LEU A 73 51.71 7.62 11.62
CA LEU A 73 52.29 6.28 11.84
C LEU A 73 51.46 5.37 12.77
N PRO A 74 50.92 5.86 13.91
CA PRO A 74 50.05 5.05 14.76
C PRO A 74 48.75 4.62 14.04
N TRP A 75 48.17 5.51 13.22
CA TRP A 75 46.96 5.22 12.45
C TRP A 75 47.22 4.24 11.31
N LEU A 76 48.41 4.23 10.71
CA LEU A 76 48.81 3.20 9.75
C LEU A 76 48.85 1.81 10.40
N ALA A 77 49.43 1.70 11.60
CA ALA A 77 49.45 0.45 12.35
C ALA A 77 48.02 -0.02 12.69
N GLU A 78 47.18 0.90 13.14
CA GLU A 78 45.78 0.62 13.45
C GLU A 78 44.99 0.18 12.21
N ALA A 79 45.11 0.91 11.09
CA ALA A 79 44.41 0.62 9.85
C ALA A 79 44.82 -0.73 9.25
N PHE A 80 46.11 -1.06 9.28
CA PHE A 80 46.58 -2.39 8.89
C PHE A 80 45.95 -3.47 9.78
N THR A 81 45.97 -3.29 11.10
CA THR A 81 45.41 -4.26 12.06
C THR A 81 43.90 -4.42 11.87
N ALA A 82 43.17 -3.31 11.66
CA ALA A 82 41.74 -3.33 11.41
C ALA A 82 41.38 -4.06 10.11
N ALA A 83 42.15 -3.83 9.05
CA ALA A 83 41.98 -4.54 7.78
C ALA A 83 42.32 -6.04 7.92
N TRP A 84 43.39 -6.37 8.66
CA TRP A 84 43.79 -7.74 8.95
C TRP A 84 42.67 -8.52 9.68
N GLU A 85 42.10 -7.92 10.72
CA GLU A 85 41.00 -8.48 11.51
C GLU A 85 39.62 -8.41 10.83
N HIS A 86 39.57 -7.88 9.59
CA HIS A 86 38.34 -7.68 8.83
C HIS A 86 37.31 -6.82 9.58
N ARG A 87 37.78 -5.80 10.29
CA ARG A 87 36.95 -4.79 10.97
C ARG A 87 36.53 -3.66 10.03
N VAL A 88 37.27 -3.43 8.95
CA VAL A 88 37.00 -2.43 7.90
C VAL A 88 37.12 -3.09 6.53
N ASP A 89 36.54 -2.47 5.49
CA ASP A 89 36.71 -2.96 4.11
C ASP A 89 38.18 -2.88 3.68
N ARG A 90 38.60 -3.83 2.84
CA ARG A 90 39.96 -3.97 2.32
C ARG A 90 40.02 -3.44 0.90
N ASP A 91 40.23 -2.13 0.76
CA ASP A 91 40.34 -1.45 -0.53
C ASP A 91 41.13 -0.13 -0.43
N ASP A 92 41.35 0.48 -1.59
CA ASP A 92 42.16 1.69 -1.77
C ASP A 92 41.67 2.94 -1.03
N PHE A 93 40.46 2.97 -0.43
CA PHE A 93 40.09 4.09 0.46
C PHE A 93 41.02 4.17 1.68
N ALA A 94 41.69 3.08 2.05
CA ALA A 94 42.68 3.07 3.13
C ALA A 94 43.84 4.06 2.88
N SER A 95 44.09 4.49 1.64
CA SER A 95 45.09 5.52 1.35
C SER A 95 44.76 6.89 1.95
N LEU A 96 43.49 7.14 2.31
CA LEU A 96 43.06 8.35 3.01
C LEU A 96 43.65 8.47 4.42
N VAL A 97 44.13 7.38 5.02
CA VAL A 97 44.89 7.44 6.28
C VAL A 97 46.11 8.35 6.11
N LEU A 98 46.88 8.13 5.03
CA LEU A 98 48.02 8.98 4.66
C LEU A 98 47.58 10.30 4.05
N GLN A 99 46.63 10.30 3.13
CA GLN A 99 46.36 11.47 2.29
C GLN A 99 45.48 12.54 2.94
N ALA A 100 44.62 12.13 3.88
CA ALA A 100 43.69 13.03 4.58
C ALA A 100 43.95 13.10 6.10
N HIS A 101 44.93 12.35 6.61
CA HIS A 101 45.28 12.26 8.03
C HIS A 101 44.08 11.80 8.86
N LEU A 102 43.52 10.65 8.47
CA LEU A 102 42.36 10.04 9.12
C LEU A 102 42.73 8.72 9.79
N ASP A 103 42.02 8.37 10.87
CA ASP A 103 42.08 7.02 11.41
C ASP A 103 41.29 6.01 10.57
N ALA A 104 41.44 4.71 10.87
CA ALA A 104 40.79 3.64 10.12
C ALA A 104 39.24 3.73 10.13
N ARG A 105 38.66 4.27 11.21
CA ARG A 105 37.22 4.39 11.40
C ARG A 105 36.66 5.59 10.64
N GLN A 106 37.36 6.71 10.65
CA GLN A 106 37.03 7.89 9.86
C GLN A 106 37.09 7.58 8.35
N VAL A 107 38.07 6.78 7.92
CA VAL A 107 38.10 6.25 6.54
C VAL A 107 36.89 5.36 6.25
N GLN A 108 36.50 4.49 7.18
CA GLN A 108 35.29 3.67 7.04
C GLN A 108 34.01 4.52 6.90
N LEU A 109 33.92 5.65 7.61
CA LEU A 109 32.83 6.60 7.50
C LEU A 109 32.76 7.24 6.11
N VAL A 110 33.88 7.77 5.60
CA VAL A 110 33.99 8.35 4.25
C VAL A 110 33.66 7.31 3.17
N ARG A 111 34.08 6.05 3.39
CA ARG A 111 33.78 4.91 2.53
C ARG A 111 32.29 4.57 2.51
N ALA A 112 31.64 4.50 3.67
CA ALA A 112 30.20 4.26 3.77
C ALA A 112 29.40 5.35 3.03
N ALA A 113 29.79 6.61 3.18
CA ALA A 113 29.21 7.74 2.44
C ALA A 113 29.37 7.60 0.93
N CYS A 114 30.56 7.18 0.45
CA CYS A 114 30.79 6.90 -0.97
C CYS A 114 29.82 5.83 -1.50
N GLN A 115 29.66 4.74 -0.74
CA GLN A 115 28.83 3.61 -1.15
C GLN A 115 27.36 3.99 -1.25
N TYR A 116 26.86 4.75 -0.28
CA TYR A 116 25.51 5.32 -0.36
C TYR A 116 25.34 6.22 -1.59
N LEU A 117 26.24 7.19 -1.82
CA LEU A 117 26.13 8.12 -2.95
C LEU A 117 26.24 7.42 -4.31
N ARG A 118 27.03 6.34 -4.40
CA ARG A 118 27.09 5.49 -5.59
C ARG A 118 25.73 4.87 -5.89
N GLN A 119 25.09 4.28 -4.87
CA GLN A 119 23.73 3.74 -4.99
C GLN A 119 22.70 4.82 -5.31
N ALA A 120 22.92 6.06 -4.87
CA ALA A 120 22.07 7.20 -5.18
C ALA A 120 22.31 7.82 -6.57
N GLY A 121 23.16 7.22 -7.40
CA GLY A 121 23.36 7.65 -8.79
C GLY A 121 24.42 8.73 -9.00
N LEU A 122 25.44 8.82 -8.13
CA LEU A 122 26.57 9.76 -8.31
C LEU A 122 27.27 9.60 -9.67
N GLY A 123 27.10 8.46 -10.37
CA GLY A 123 27.46 8.32 -11.78
C GLY A 123 28.97 8.39 -12.05
N ALA A 124 29.77 7.96 -11.08
CA ALA A 124 31.23 7.92 -11.13
C ALA A 124 31.73 6.59 -10.54
N SER A 125 32.82 6.05 -11.08
CA SER A 125 33.40 4.82 -10.54
C SER A 125 33.99 5.07 -9.15
N ARG A 126 33.96 4.03 -8.31
CA ARG A 126 34.51 4.09 -6.95
C ARG A 126 35.96 4.59 -6.90
N SER A 127 36.79 4.10 -7.82
CA SER A 127 38.20 4.51 -7.93
C SER A 127 38.36 5.97 -8.35
N TYR A 128 37.44 6.50 -9.15
CA TYR A 128 37.44 7.91 -9.59
C TYR A 128 37.02 8.85 -8.47
N VAL A 129 35.92 8.54 -7.76
CA VAL A 129 35.47 9.30 -6.58
C VAL A 129 36.57 9.33 -5.52
N ARG A 130 37.18 8.18 -5.22
CA ARG A 130 38.34 8.11 -4.32
C ARG A 130 39.48 9.02 -4.78
N GLY A 131 39.83 9.00 -6.07
CA GLY A 131 40.88 9.87 -6.63
C GLY A 131 40.61 11.35 -6.41
N ILE A 132 39.35 11.78 -6.57
CA ILE A 132 38.91 13.15 -6.24
C ILE A 132 39.11 13.42 -4.75
N LEU A 133 38.57 12.57 -3.86
CA LEU A 133 38.69 12.75 -2.42
C LEU A 133 40.15 12.80 -1.94
N SER A 134 41.02 11.96 -2.50
CA SER A 134 42.47 11.97 -2.27
C SER A 134 43.13 13.29 -2.69
N GLY A 135 42.64 13.94 -3.76
CA GLY A 135 43.11 15.25 -4.20
C GLY A 135 42.57 16.42 -3.35
N HIS A 136 41.52 16.18 -2.56
CA HIS A 136 40.86 17.16 -1.70
C HIS A 136 40.93 16.78 -0.21
N GLY A 137 42.11 16.39 0.28
CA GLY A 137 42.30 15.92 1.66
C GLY A 137 41.80 16.90 2.76
N GLU A 138 41.93 18.21 2.55
CA GLU A 138 41.37 19.21 3.48
C GLU A 138 39.83 19.17 3.56
N PHE A 139 39.14 18.94 2.43
CA PHE A 139 37.69 18.77 2.44
C PHE A 139 37.31 17.51 3.20
N VAL A 140 37.99 16.40 2.93
CA VAL A 140 37.69 15.10 3.56
C VAL A 140 37.82 15.20 5.07
N ARG A 141 38.91 15.82 5.56
CA ARG A 141 39.12 16.03 7.01
C ARG A 141 38.04 16.92 7.61
N HIS A 142 37.74 18.05 6.97
CA HIS A 142 36.72 18.97 7.45
C HIS A 142 35.32 18.33 7.41
N TRP A 143 35.02 17.49 6.41
CA TRP A 143 33.75 16.76 6.34
C TRP A 143 33.60 15.78 7.52
N VAL A 144 34.67 15.05 7.87
CA VAL A 144 34.70 14.19 9.06
C VAL A 144 34.56 15.02 10.34
N GLU A 145 35.28 16.14 10.47
CA GLU A 145 35.17 17.04 11.63
C GLU A 145 33.75 17.56 11.82
N VAL A 146 33.06 18.00 10.75
CA VAL A 146 31.67 18.47 10.85
C VAL A 146 30.73 17.31 11.21
N PHE A 147 30.94 16.12 10.64
CA PHE A 147 30.18 14.93 11.04
C PHE A 147 30.34 14.63 12.54
N GLU A 148 31.58 14.62 13.04
CA GLU A 148 31.86 14.31 14.43
C GLU A 148 31.36 15.39 15.39
N GLN A 149 31.40 16.66 15.00
CA GLN A 149 30.81 17.76 15.77
C GLN A 149 29.29 17.69 15.81
N ARG A 150 28.64 17.30 14.71
CA ARG A 150 27.18 17.25 14.62
C ARG A 150 26.58 16.09 15.41
N PHE A 151 27.23 14.92 15.37
CA PHE A 151 26.70 13.69 15.96
C PHE A 151 27.45 13.24 17.24
N GLY A 152 28.50 13.96 17.63
CA GLY A 152 29.23 13.73 18.87
C GLY A 152 28.46 14.18 20.12
N LEU A 153 28.71 13.51 21.24
CA LEU A 153 28.00 13.73 22.52
C LEU A 153 28.42 15.00 23.26
N GLU A 154 29.49 15.66 22.83
CA GLU A 154 29.99 16.92 23.43
C GLU A 154 29.15 18.15 23.02
N GLY A 155 28.14 17.96 22.17
CA GLY A 155 27.15 18.98 21.78
C GLY A 155 27.51 19.70 20.48
N PRO A 156 26.51 20.18 19.71
CA PRO A 156 26.75 20.83 18.44
C PRO A 156 27.52 22.14 18.64
N SER A 157 28.65 22.28 17.96
CA SER A 157 29.28 23.57 17.70
C SER A 157 28.36 24.38 16.78
N SER A 158 28.07 25.65 17.12
CA SER A 158 27.28 26.56 16.27
C SER A 158 28.03 27.05 15.02
N ALA A 159 29.11 26.36 14.63
CA ALA A 159 29.88 26.71 13.44
C ALA A 159 29.08 26.35 12.19
N GLU A 160 28.78 27.34 11.35
CA GLU A 160 28.29 27.11 10.00
C GLU A 160 29.23 26.14 9.27
N SER A 161 28.67 25.08 8.69
CA SER A 161 29.37 24.17 7.80
C SER A 161 30.02 24.95 6.66
N ARG A 162 31.34 25.09 6.69
CA ARG A 162 32.11 25.72 5.61
C ARG A 162 32.42 24.73 4.48
N LEU A 163 31.63 23.66 4.31
CA LEU A 163 31.86 22.64 3.29
C LEU A 163 31.58 23.15 1.88
N ALA A 164 30.61 24.05 1.72
CA ALA A 164 30.24 24.64 0.42
C ALA A 164 31.43 25.32 -0.29
N LYS A 165 32.35 25.95 0.46
CA LYS A 165 33.52 26.63 -0.11
C LYS A 165 34.44 25.69 -0.90
N TYR A 166 34.48 24.39 -0.57
CA TYR A 166 35.33 23.43 -1.26
C TYR A 166 34.70 23.01 -2.59
N ALA A 167 33.37 22.86 -2.63
CA ALA A 167 32.64 22.67 -3.88
C ALA A 167 32.82 23.90 -4.79
N ASP A 168 32.67 25.12 -4.26
CA ASP A 168 32.88 26.36 -5.03
C ASP A 168 34.31 26.50 -5.59
N ALA A 169 35.30 25.92 -4.91
CA ALA A 169 36.69 25.91 -5.33
C ALA A 169 37.05 24.76 -6.29
N ALA A 170 36.10 23.87 -6.61
CA ALA A 170 36.32 22.75 -7.53
C ALA A 170 36.64 23.24 -8.94
N THR A 171 37.59 22.56 -9.60
CA THR A 171 38.07 22.95 -10.93
C THR A 171 37.36 22.19 -12.05
N THR A 172 36.72 21.09 -11.71
CA THR A 172 35.91 20.29 -12.64
C THR A 172 34.48 20.09 -12.14
N ARG A 173 33.56 19.81 -13.07
CA ARG A 173 32.16 19.50 -12.72
C ARG A 173 32.03 18.25 -11.86
N ASP A 174 32.89 17.26 -12.08
CA ASP A 174 32.85 16.01 -11.34
C ASP A 174 33.40 16.20 -9.91
N GLU A 175 34.45 17.01 -9.73
CA GLU A 175 34.91 17.46 -8.41
C GLU A 175 33.79 18.20 -7.67
N PHE A 176 33.19 19.22 -8.30
CA PHE A 176 32.08 19.98 -7.72
C PHE A 176 30.98 19.04 -7.23
N ARG A 177 30.51 18.15 -8.11
CA ARG A 177 29.43 17.21 -7.81
C ARG A 177 29.77 16.26 -6.66
N VAL A 178 30.98 15.70 -6.62
CA VAL A 178 31.40 14.80 -5.53
C VAL A 178 31.40 15.55 -4.19
N LEU A 179 32.03 16.72 -4.13
CA LEU A 179 32.16 17.50 -2.89
C LEU A 179 30.79 17.99 -2.40
N ASP A 180 29.96 18.49 -3.32
CA ASP A 180 28.58 18.94 -3.04
C ASP A 180 27.69 17.79 -2.54
N TRP A 181 27.73 16.62 -3.18
CA TRP A 181 26.92 15.47 -2.76
C TRP A 181 27.34 14.92 -1.40
N TYR A 182 28.64 14.93 -1.08
CA TYR A 182 29.11 14.61 0.27
C TYR A 182 28.61 15.60 1.31
N ALA A 183 28.63 16.90 1.01
CA ALA A 183 28.11 17.94 1.90
C ALA A 183 26.58 17.78 2.10
N GLY A 184 25.81 17.60 1.04
CA GLY A 184 24.36 17.42 1.13
C GLY A 184 23.95 16.10 1.80
N LEU A 185 24.73 15.02 1.66
CA LEU A 185 24.50 13.79 2.43
C LEU A 185 24.61 14.04 3.92
N LEU A 186 25.62 14.80 4.36
CA LEU A 186 25.79 15.15 5.76
C LEU A 186 24.56 15.88 6.31
N ASP A 187 23.99 16.77 5.50
CA ASP A 187 22.74 17.47 5.81
C ASP A 187 21.56 16.54 5.94
N ALA A 188 21.43 15.55 5.06
CA ALA A 188 20.35 14.56 5.10
C ALA A 188 20.43 13.58 6.29
N ILE A 189 21.60 13.32 6.89
CA ILE A 189 21.71 12.39 8.02
C ILE A 189 20.97 12.94 9.24
N THR A 190 20.02 12.14 9.75
CA THR A 190 19.25 12.43 10.96
C THR A 190 19.72 11.64 12.17
N ARG A 191 20.21 10.40 11.97
CA ARG A 191 20.75 9.52 13.01
C ARG A 191 21.89 8.65 12.50
N THR A 192 22.79 8.26 13.40
CA THR A 192 23.88 7.32 13.10
C THR A 192 24.33 6.56 14.35
N ASN A 193 24.68 5.29 14.18
CA ASN A 193 25.27 4.48 15.25
C ASN A 193 26.79 4.70 15.41
N TYR A 194 27.39 5.65 14.69
CA TYR A 194 28.85 5.86 14.70
C TYR A 194 29.41 6.18 16.09
N PHE A 195 28.65 6.74 17.03
CA PHE A 195 29.17 7.03 18.38
C PHE A 195 28.87 5.96 19.41
N THR A 196 28.12 4.93 19.05
CA THR A 196 27.79 3.85 19.99
C THR A 196 29.01 2.97 20.27
N ARG A 197 28.93 2.23 21.38
CA ARG A 197 29.95 1.29 21.84
C ARG A 197 29.29 -0.02 22.23
N ASP A 198 29.94 -1.14 21.96
CA ASP A 198 29.51 -2.46 22.42
C ASP A 198 29.84 -2.69 23.91
N GLY A 199 29.48 -3.86 24.44
CA GLY A 199 29.72 -4.21 25.85
C GLY A 199 31.19 -4.27 26.27
N ASP A 200 32.11 -4.41 25.30
CA ASP A 200 33.56 -4.37 25.51
C ASP A 200 34.13 -2.93 25.36
N GLY A 201 33.27 -1.94 25.16
CA GLY A 201 33.65 -0.55 24.89
C GLY A 201 34.23 -0.34 23.49
N ARG A 202 34.09 -1.30 22.57
CA ARG A 202 34.55 -1.19 21.19
C ARG A 202 33.49 -0.56 20.30
N SER A 203 33.96 -0.04 19.19
CA SER A 203 33.09 0.54 18.17
C SER A 203 32.45 -0.55 17.30
N PRO A 204 31.16 -0.46 16.96
CA PRO A 204 30.55 -1.39 16.02
C PRO A 204 31.27 -1.39 14.68
N ARG A 205 31.34 -2.57 14.04
CA ARG A 205 31.83 -2.69 12.65
C ARG A 205 30.83 -2.11 11.65
N THR A 206 29.57 -2.02 12.05
CA THR A 206 28.47 -1.51 11.24
C THR A 206 28.41 0.01 11.36
N THR A 207 28.35 0.71 10.24
CA THR A 207 28.03 2.14 10.16
C THR A 207 26.65 2.30 9.54
N VAL A 208 25.75 3.00 10.22
CA VAL A 208 24.36 3.20 9.79
C VAL A 208 24.12 4.69 9.59
N PHE A 209 23.48 5.03 8.47
CA PHE A 209 22.94 6.37 8.22
C PHE A 209 21.44 6.27 8.12
N LYS A 210 20.72 6.90 9.04
CA LYS A 210 19.31 7.22 8.86
C LYS A 210 19.21 8.60 8.25
N LEU A 211 18.46 8.73 7.17
CA LEU A 211 18.41 9.90 6.31
C LEU A 211 16.98 10.43 6.22
N ASP A 212 16.87 11.75 6.15
CA ASP A 212 15.73 12.45 5.58
C ASP A 212 16.00 12.67 4.08
N PRO A 213 15.35 11.90 3.18
CA PRO A 213 15.63 11.96 1.75
C PRO A 213 15.24 13.29 1.11
N ALA A 214 14.35 14.08 1.72
CA ALA A 214 13.97 15.40 1.21
C ALA A 214 15.09 16.44 1.33
N ARG A 215 16.11 16.16 2.16
CA ARG A 215 17.28 17.01 2.37
C ARG A 215 18.48 16.63 1.51
N LEU A 216 18.37 15.56 0.69
CA LEU A 216 19.43 15.17 -0.23
C LEU A 216 19.61 16.24 -1.33
N PRO A 217 20.84 16.44 -1.85
CA PRO A 217 21.12 17.45 -2.88
C PRO A 217 20.64 17.03 -4.29
N PHE A 218 19.86 15.96 -4.37
CA PHE A 218 19.29 15.40 -5.59
C PHE A 218 17.88 14.88 -5.32
N ALA A 219 17.04 14.88 -6.35
CA ALA A 219 15.69 14.38 -6.24
C ALA A 219 15.68 12.87 -6.00
N THR A 220 14.78 12.41 -5.15
CA THR A 220 14.46 10.99 -4.97
C THR A 220 13.12 10.70 -5.62
N ASP A 221 13.06 9.66 -6.45
CA ASP A 221 11.82 9.16 -7.04
C ASP A 221 11.72 7.64 -6.81
N PRO A 222 10.69 7.14 -6.10
CA PRO A 222 9.64 7.89 -5.40
C PRO A 222 10.19 8.71 -4.22
N ALA A 223 9.47 9.78 -3.86
CA ALA A 223 9.74 10.55 -2.64
C ALA A 223 9.39 9.68 -1.41
N VAL A 224 10.41 9.21 -0.71
CA VAL A 224 10.27 8.42 0.53
C VAL A 224 10.62 9.31 1.73
N SER A 225 10.01 9.02 2.88
CA SER A 225 10.12 9.85 4.09
C SER A 225 11.36 9.52 4.92
N VAL A 226 11.81 8.26 4.88
CA VAL A 226 13.02 7.80 5.59
C VAL A 226 13.77 6.81 4.73
N GLU A 227 15.10 6.96 4.69
CA GLU A 227 16.02 5.96 4.14
C GLU A 227 17.08 5.60 5.19
N THR A 228 17.21 4.31 5.51
CA THR A 228 18.21 3.78 6.46
C THR A 228 19.20 2.92 5.70
N PHE A 229 20.42 3.42 5.53
CA PHE A 229 21.53 2.72 4.89
C PHE A 229 22.42 2.04 5.93
N VAL A 230 22.75 0.77 5.69
CA VAL A 230 23.60 -0.05 6.57
C VAL A 230 24.85 -0.47 5.80
N HIS A 231 26.02 -0.12 6.33
CA HIS A 231 27.32 -0.50 5.79
C HIS A 231 28.09 -1.39 6.77
N HIS A 232 28.54 -2.54 6.31
CA HIS A 232 29.42 -3.47 7.02
C HIS A 232 30.40 -4.13 6.03
N PRO A 233 31.61 -4.57 6.43
CA PRO A 233 32.56 -5.21 5.51
C PRO A 233 32.03 -6.46 4.77
N ASP A 234 30.99 -7.10 5.28
CA ASP A 234 30.38 -8.31 4.69
C ASP A 234 28.98 -8.09 4.07
N VAL A 235 28.31 -7.00 4.43
CA VAL A 235 26.93 -6.73 4.02
C VAL A 235 26.71 -5.24 3.83
N GLU A 236 26.00 -4.90 2.77
CA GLU A 236 25.47 -3.56 2.53
C GLU A 236 23.98 -3.69 2.27
N GLY A 237 23.22 -2.64 2.58
CA GLY A 237 21.80 -2.63 2.28
C GLY A 237 21.15 -1.33 2.67
N LEU A 238 19.89 -1.18 2.28
CA LEU A 238 19.07 -0.05 2.69
C LEU A 238 17.62 -0.47 2.91
N HIS A 239 16.94 0.33 3.71
CA HIS A 239 15.52 0.22 3.99
C HIS A 239 14.86 1.60 3.84
N VAL A 240 13.78 1.69 3.07
CA VAL A 240 13.02 2.91 2.83
C VAL A 240 11.61 2.81 3.40
N ARG A 241 11.05 3.92 3.87
CA ARG A 241 9.68 4.01 4.42
C ARG A 241 8.96 5.25 3.91
N TYR A 242 7.65 5.14 3.69
CA TYR A 242 6.78 6.29 3.37
C TYR A 242 6.22 7.01 4.60
N GLY A 243 6.37 6.45 5.80
CA GLY A 243 5.88 7.05 7.03
C GLY A 243 6.55 6.48 8.28
N PRO A 244 6.28 7.06 9.45
CA PRO A 244 6.83 6.62 10.73
C PRO A 244 6.34 5.22 11.12
N VAL A 245 5.05 4.93 10.88
CA VAL A 245 4.47 3.58 11.02
C VAL A 245 4.45 2.96 9.63
N ALA A 246 5.45 2.14 9.32
CA ALA A 246 5.58 1.50 8.01
C ALA A 246 6.09 0.07 8.10
N ARG A 247 5.73 -0.73 7.09
CA ARG A 247 6.02 -2.17 7.01
C ARG A 247 6.47 -2.56 5.61
N GLY A 248 7.50 -3.38 5.56
CA GLY A 248 8.13 -3.76 4.29
C GLY A 248 8.91 -5.06 4.31
N GLY A 249 8.89 -5.76 3.17
CA GLY A 249 9.71 -6.95 2.97
C GLY A 249 11.21 -6.61 2.86
N LEU A 250 12.07 -7.46 3.44
CA LEU A 250 13.53 -7.39 3.27
C LEU A 250 14.01 -8.43 2.25
N ARG A 251 14.50 -7.97 1.10
CA ARG A 251 15.00 -8.82 0.01
C ARG A 251 16.49 -9.12 0.15
N TRP A 252 16.85 -10.37 -0.10
CA TRP A 252 18.24 -10.69 -0.45
C TRP A 252 18.44 -10.44 -1.95
N SER A 253 19.22 -9.41 -2.28
CA SER A 253 19.46 -8.99 -3.66
C SER A 253 20.80 -9.52 -4.19
N ASP A 254 20.83 -9.83 -5.48
CA ASP A 254 22.03 -10.10 -6.27
C ASP A 254 22.53 -8.85 -7.04
N ARG A 255 21.82 -7.72 -6.94
CA ARG A 255 22.13 -6.45 -7.61
C ARG A 255 23.10 -5.59 -6.80
N VAL A 256 24.38 -5.94 -6.79
CA VAL A 256 25.42 -5.23 -6.00
C VAL A 256 25.66 -3.78 -6.45
N GLU A 257 25.38 -3.47 -7.72
CA GLU A 257 25.66 -2.15 -8.30
C GLU A 257 24.51 -1.15 -8.14
N ASP A 258 23.26 -1.61 -8.01
CA ASP A 258 22.06 -0.75 -8.07
C ASP A 258 20.86 -1.28 -7.25
N TYR A 259 21.12 -1.88 -6.08
CA TYR A 259 20.05 -2.37 -5.20
C TYR A 259 19.15 -1.25 -4.65
N ARG A 260 19.59 0.02 -4.62
CA ARG A 260 18.73 1.16 -4.25
C ARG A 260 17.58 1.37 -5.23
N ASP A 261 17.86 1.31 -6.52
CA ASP A 261 16.83 1.42 -7.56
C ASP A 261 15.84 0.26 -7.46
N GLU A 262 16.33 -0.95 -7.15
CA GLU A 262 15.48 -2.10 -6.87
C GLU A 262 14.55 -1.85 -5.67
N VAL A 263 15.09 -1.37 -4.55
CA VAL A 263 14.31 -1.11 -3.33
C VAL A 263 13.27 -0.03 -3.55
N LEU A 264 13.65 1.07 -4.21
CA LEU A 264 12.75 2.19 -4.53
C LEU A 264 11.60 1.75 -5.46
N ALA A 265 11.91 0.97 -6.49
CA ALA A 265 10.89 0.41 -7.39
C ALA A 265 9.91 -0.53 -6.65
N LEU A 266 10.42 -1.34 -5.72
CA LEU A 266 9.58 -2.25 -4.92
C LEU A 266 8.79 -1.53 -3.83
N ALA A 267 9.36 -0.51 -3.18
CA ALA A 267 8.68 0.30 -2.18
C ALA A 267 7.45 0.98 -2.79
N LYS A 268 7.59 1.53 -3.99
CA LYS A 268 6.50 2.13 -4.76
C LYS A 268 5.28 1.22 -4.91
N ALA A 269 5.49 -0.03 -5.31
CA ALA A 269 4.41 -1.01 -5.43
C ALA A 269 3.73 -1.29 -4.07
N GLN A 270 4.41 -1.06 -2.95
CA GLN A 270 3.87 -1.26 -1.61
C GLN A 270 2.88 -0.15 -1.19
N GLN A 271 2.92 1.03 -1.81
CA GLN A 271 2.01 2.14 -1.44
C GLN A 271 0.55 1.80 -1.69
N VAL A 272 0.23 1.28 -2.88
CA VAL A 272 -1.15 0.86 -3.20
C VAL A 272 -1.52 -0.45 -2.51
N LYS A 273 -0.55 -1.33 -2.28
CA LYS A 273 -0.78 -2.62 -1.62
C LYS A 273 -1.12 -2.49 -0.14
N ASN A 274 -0.55 -1.49 0.54
CA ASN A 274 -0.81 -1.26 1.95
C ASN A 274 -2.07 -0.43 2.23
N SER A 275 -2.81 0.02 1.22
CA SER A 275 -3.96 0.91 1.42
C SER A 275 -5.10 0.30 2.25
N LEU A 276 -5.09 -1.02 2.47
CA LEU A 276 -6.06 -1.72 3.31
C LEU A 276 -5.59 -1.88 4.77
N ILE A 277 -4.30 -1.70 5.06
CA ILE A 277 -3.69 -2.02 6.36
C ILE A 277 -3.13 -0.78 7.06
N VAL A 278 -2.79 -0.92 8.34
CA VAL A 278 -2.35 0.18 9.19
C VAL A 278 -1.04 0.83 8.75
N PRO A 279 0.06 0.08 8.53
CA PRO A 279 1.35 0.69 8.22
C PRO A 279 1.45 1.13 6.77
N ALA A 280 2.05 2.31 6.57
CA ALA A 280 2.49 2.77 5.26
C ALA A 280 3.49 1.79 4.61
N GLY A 281 3.70 1.95 3.30
CA GLY A 281 4.66 1.11 2.58
C GLY A 281 6.10 1.28 3.07
N ALA A 282 6.83 0.17 3.15
CA ALA A 282 8.28 0.17 3.27
C ALA A 282 8.89 -0.96 2.43
N LYS A 283 10.21 -0.88 2.23
CA LYS A 283 10.97 -1.95 1.58
C LYS A 283 12.43 -1.87 1.97
N GLY A 284 13.09 -3.02 2.08
CA GLY A 284 14.54 -3.04 2.15
C GLY A 284 15.15 -4.14 1.29
N ALA A 285 16.44 -3.98 1.01
CA ALA A 285 17.26 -5.02 0.44
C ALA A 285 18.67 -4.98 1.03
N PHE A 286 19.29 -6.15 1.08
CA PHE A 286 20.69 -6.30 1.45
C PHE A 286 21.41 -7.19 0.44
N VAL A 287 22.70 -6.90 0.26
CA VAL A 287 23.62 -7.65 -0.59
C VAL A 287 24.72 -8.27 0.28
N VAL A 288 25.06 -9.53 -0.02
CA VAL A 288 26.18 -10.21 0.62
C VAL A 288 27.43 -9.95 -0.21
N LYS A 289 28.45 -9.31 0.38
CA LYS A 289 29.70 -8.95 -0.32
C LYS A 289 30.61 -10.13 -0.61
N ALA A 290 30.49 -11.19 0.19
CA ALA A 290 31.27 -12.41 0.00
C ALA A 290 30.87 -13.13 -1.29
N ILE A 291 31.87 -13.67 -2.02
CA ILE A 291 31.61 -14.52 -3.19
C ILE A 291 31.04 -15.85 -2.69
N LEU A 292 29.74 -16.05 -2.90
CA LEU A 292 29.05 -17.29 -2.52
C LEU A 292 29.20 -18.40 -3.56
N ALA A 293 29.59 -18.06 -4.80
CA ALA A 293 29.79 -19.01 -5.88
C ALA A 293 30.87 -20.04 -5.51
N GLY A 294 30.52 -21.33 -5.62
CA GLY A 294 31.41 -22.45 -5.27
C GLY A 294 31.31 -22.94 -3.82
N LEU A 295 30.54 -22.27 -2.96
CA LEU A 295 30.20 -22.81 -1.64
C LEU A 295 29.12 -23.90 -1.74
N ALA A 296 29.13 -24.85 -0.80
CA ALA A 296 28.01 -25.76 -0.63
C ALA A 296 26.73 -24.97 -0.28
N PRO A 297 25.54 -25.35 -0.77
CA PRO A 297 24.30 -24.58 -0.54
C PRO A 297 24.01 -24.26 0.93
N ALA A 298 24.33 -25.18 1.84
CA ALA A 298 24.15 -24.99 3.27
C ALA A 298 25.11 -23.93 3.87
N ASP A 299 26.34 -23.83 3.36
CA ASP A 299 27.31 -22.83 3.81
C ASP A 299 26.97 -21.45 3.26
N ALA A 300 26.55 -21.37 1.99
CA ALA A 300 26.07 -20.13 1.38
C ALA A 300 24.85 -19.58 2.15
N LEU A 301 23.86 -20.42 2.45
CA LEU A 301 22.68 -20.02 3.23
C LEU A 301 23.05 -19.58 4.65
N ARG A 302 24.03 -20.23 5.29
CA ARG A 302 24.51 -19.83 6.62
C ARG A 302 25.10 -18.43 6.60
N GLU A 303 25.87 -18.11 5.57
CA GLU A 303 26.46 -16.78 5.40
C GLU A 303 25.40 -15.71 5.14
N VAL A 304 24.42 -15.99 4.26
CA VAL A 304 23.29 -15.09 4.01
C VAL A 304 22.51 -14.80 5.30
N ARG A 305 22.23 -15.84 6.11
CA ARG A 305 21.57 -15.67 7.41
C ARG A 305 22.39 -14.80 8.35
N ARG A 306 23.71 -14.96 8.41
CA ARG A 306 24.59 -14.11 9.23
C ARG A 306 24.54 -12.65 8.78
N CYS A 307 24.64 -12.38 7.47
CA CYS A 307 24.56 -11.03 6.93
C CYS A 307 23.19 -10.39 7.16
N TYR A 308 22.10 -11.17 7.04
CA TYR A 308 20.75 -10.70 7.37
C TYR A 308 20.64 -10.23 8.83
N ARG A 309 21.17 -11.00 9.79
CA ARG A 309 21.20 -10.60 11.21
C ARG A 309 21.93 -9.27 11.41
N VAL A 310 23.12 -9.13 10.81
CA VAL A 310 23.90 -7.89 10.88
C VAL A 310 23.13 -6.70 10.31
N PHE A 311 22.44 -6.90 9.17
CA PHE A 311 21.63 -5.87 8.54
C PHE A 311 20.46 -5.45 9.43
N VAL A 312 19.66 -6.41 9.90
CA VAL A 312 18.52 -6.16 10.82
C VAL A 312 18.98 -5.46 12.10
N ARG A 313 20.10 -5.90 12.68
CA ARG A 313 20.66 -5.26 13.88
C ARG A 313 21.07 -3.81 13.61
N GLY A 314 21.67 -3.53 12.46
CA GLY A 314 21.98 -2.17 12.04
C GLY A 314 20.74 -1.27 11.93
N LEU A 315 19.61 -1.80 11.46
CA LEU A 315 18.35 -1.02 11.45
C LEU A 315 17.89 -0.71 12.89
N LEU A 316 17.95 -1.68 13.80
CA LEU A 316 17.56 -1.51 15.20
C LEU A 316 18.48 -0.55 15.97
N ASP A 317 19.78 -0.49 15.62
CA ASP A 317 20.76 0.41 16.26
C ASP A 317 20.39 1.91 16.15
N VAL A 318 19.53 2.29 15.21
CA VAL A 318 19.07 3.68 14.98
C VAL A 318 17.56 3.88 15.19
N THR A 319 16.86 2.86 15.66
CA THR A 319 15.40 2.86 15.89
C THR A 319 15.09 3.10 17.37
N ASP A 320 14.06 3.91 17.68
CA ASP A 320 13.65 4.14 19.07
C ASP A 320 12.90 2.93 19.64
N ASN A 321 12.72 2.88 20.96
CA ASN A 321 12.09 1.79 21.68
C ASN A 321 10.96 2.29 22.60
N VAL A 322 9.93 1.47 22.85
CA VAL A 322 8.79 1.83 23.74
C VAL A 322 8.92 1.15 25.10
N THR A 323 8.96 1.97 26.16
CA THR A 323 9.05 1.55 27.56
C THR A 323 7.90 2.13 28.38
N GLU A 324 7.77 1.74 29.66
CA GLU A 324 6.80 2.33 30.59
C GLU A 324 6.96 3.85 30.77
N ARG A 325 8.16 4.38 30.45
CA ARG A 325 8.47 5.81 30.53
C ARG A 325 8.20 6.56 29.22
N GLY A 326 7.60 5.87 28.23
CA GLY A 326 7.40 6.37 26.87
C GLY A 326 8.52 5.95 25.91
N VAL A 327 8.64 6.70 24.81
CA VAL A 327 9.65 6.46 23.76
C VAL A 327 11.05 6.78 24.28
N THR A 328 11.99 5.88 24.03
CA THR A 328 13.42 5.99 24.40
C THR A 328 14.28 5.73 23.17
N HIS A 329 15.46 6.32 23.08
CA HIS A 329 16.38 6.13 21.96
C HIS A 329 17.63 5.34 22.39
N PRO A 330 18.33 4.65 21.46
CA PRO A 330 19.61 4.01 21.74
C PRO A 330 20.63 5.00 22.33
N ALA A 331 21.35 4.58 23.37
CA ALA A 331 22.31 5.44 24.05
C ALA A 331 23.50 5.82 23.13
N GLY A 332 24.04 7.02 23.34
CA GLY A 332 25.22 7.48 22.60
C GLY A 332 24.92 7.98 21.19
N MET A 333 23.73 8.54 20.97
CA MET A 333 23.28 9.07 19.69
C MET A 333 22.71 10.48 19.83
N VAL A 334 23.00 11.34 18.85
CA VAL A 334 22.34 12.65 18.69
C VAL A 334 21.23 12.51 17.65
N LEU A 335 20.03 13.00 17.98
CA LEU A 335 18.84 12.92 17.12
C LEU A 335 18.58 14.27 16.46
N ALA A 336 18.39 14.28 15.14
CA ALA A 336 17.94 15.46 14.40
C ALA A 336 16.52 15.32 13.80
N ASP A 337 15.82 14.22 14.13
CA ASP A 337 14.43 13.94 13.76
C ASP A 337 13.55 13.70 15.00
N GLY A 338 12.26 13.45 14.79
CA GLY A 338 11.30 13.13 15.85
C GLY A 338 11.35 11.67 16.33
N PRO A 339 10.47 11.28 17.28
CA PRO A 339 10.32 9.90 17.72
C PRO A 339 10.07 8.93 16.57
N ASP A 340 10.77 7.80 16.56
CA ASP A 340 10.66 6.75 15.54
C ASP A 340 10.73 5.34 16.15
N PRO A 341 9.72 4.95 16.95
CA PRO A 341 9.76 3.69 17.67
C PRO A 341 9.28 2.49 16.85
N TYR A 342 8.63 2.68 15.69
CA TYR A 342 7.97 1.61 14.96
C TYR A 342 8.76 1.17 13.71
N LEU A 343 9.23 -0.07 13.72
CA LEU A 343 9.88 -0.73 12.59
C LEU A 343 9.39 -2.18 12.54
N VAL A 344 8.65 -2.53 11.49
CA VAL A 344 8.22 -3.91 11.22
C VAL A 344 8.78 -4.35 9.88
N VAL A 345 9.41 -5.53 9.87
CA VAL A 345 9.96 -6.13 8.66
C VAL A 345 9.14 -7.34 8.25
N ALA A 346 9.17 -7.70 6.97
CA ALA A 346 8.53 -8.89 6.45
C ALA A 346 9.49 -9.71 5.59
N ALA A 347 9.14 -10.96 5.36
CA ALA A 347 9.82 -11.80 4.39
C ALA A 347 9.62 -11.30 2.95
N ASP A 348 10.63 -11.51 2.11
CA ASP A 348 10.60 -11.27 0.66
C ASP A 348 11.38 -12.38 -0.09
N LYS A 349 11.66 -12.17 -1.38
CA LYS A 349 12.52 -13.02 -2.20
C LYS A 349 13.87 -13.22 -1.51
N GLY A 350 14.24 -14.49 -1.34
CA GLY A 350 15.48 -14.91 -0.70
C GLY A 350 15.45 -14.93 0.84
N THR A 351 14.37 -14.47 1.46
CA THR A 351 14.23 -14.39 2.94
C THR A 351 12.92 -14.99 3.47
N ALA A 352 12.19 -15.76 2.65
CA ALA A 352 10.89 -16.36 2.98
C ALA A 352 10.83 -17.09 4.35
N ALA A 353 11.93 -17.67 4.81
CA ALA A 353 12.03 -18.41 6.07
C ALA A 353 12.75 -17.64 7.19
N PHE A 354 12.90 -16.31 7.08
CA PHE A 354 13.74 -15.51 7.99
C PHE A 354 12.93 -14.70 9.02
N SER A 355 11.59 -14.79 9.08
CA SER A 355 10.80 -14.07 10.09
C SER A 355 11.25 -14.39 11.52
N ASP A 356 11.47 -15.67 11.85
CA ASP A 356 11.98 -16.07 13.17
C ASP A 356 13.37 -15.51 13.46
N LEU A 357 14.19 -15.36 12.42
CA LEU A 357 15.52 -14.78 12.55
C LEU A 357 15.44 -13.29 12.86
N ALA A 358 14.51 -12.57 12.23
CA ALA A 358 14.26 -11.16 12.51
C ALA A 358 13.73 -10.96 13.93
N ASN A 359 12.76 -11.78 14.34
CA ASN A 359 12.18 -11.76 15.68
C ASN A 359 13.23 -12.06 16.75
N ALA A 360 14.13 -13.02 16.51
CA ALA A 360 15.24 -13.28 17.43
C ALA A 360 16.16 -12.06 17.60
N GLU A 361 16.47 -11.32 16.52
CA GLU A 361 17.27 -10.09 16.63
C GLU A 361 16.55 -8.97 17.40
N SER A 362 15.22 -8.85 17.24
CA SER A 362 14.38 -7.92 18.00
C SER A 362 14.39 -8.24 19.50
N VAL A 363 14.20 -9.52 19.85
CA VAL A 363 14.27 -10.02 21.24
C VAL A 363 15.65 -9.78 21.84
N ASP A 364 16.72 -10.15 21.14
CA ASP A 364 18.10 -9.96 21.58
C ASP A 364 18.45 -8.46 21.71
N ALA A 365 17.77 -7.58 20.99
CA ALA A 365 17.90 -6.12 21.13
C ALA A 365 17.11 -5.53 22.30
N GLY A 366 16.20 -6.31 22.91
CA GLY A 366 15.22 -5.79 23.86
C GLY A 366 14.25 -4.81 23.21
N TYR A 367 14.02 -4.92 21.90
CA TYR A 367 13.12 -4.06 21.15
C TYR A 367 11.67 -4.37 21.50
N TRP A 368 10.84 -3.34 21.63
CA TRP A 368 9.51 -3.46 22.23
C TRP A 368 8.55 -4.32 21.43
N LEU A 369 8.72 -4.44 20.11
CA LEU A 369 7.88 -5.29 19.28
C LEU A 369 8.14 -6.78 19.49
N ASP A 370 9.25 -7.20 20.12
CA ASP A 370 9.52 -8.60 20.42
C ASP A 370 9.33 -9.46 19.15
N ASP A 371 8.44 -10.46 19.15
CA ASP A 371 8.13 -11.34 18.03
C ASP A 371 6.96 -10.86 17.14
N ALA A 372 6.52 -9.62 17.34
CA ALA A 372 5.70 -8.84 16.42
C ALA A 372 6.57 -8.05 15.40
N PHE A 373 7.89 -8.04 15.57
CA PHE A 373 8.82 -7.35 14.67
C PHE A 373 8.75 -7.87 13.23
N ALA A 374 8.50 -9.16 13.05
CA ALA A 374 8.22 -9.80 11.77
C ALA A 374 7.06 -10.79 11.87
N SER A 375 6.09 -10.64 10.97
CA SER A 375 4.92 -11.51 10.84
C SER A 375 5.23 -12.83 10.14
N GLY A 376 4.40 -13.86 10.37
CA GLY A 376 4.50 -15.15 9.66
C GLY A 376 5.66 -16.05 10.13
N GLY A 377 6.16 -15.82 11.35
CA GLY A 377 7.10 -16.71 12.03
C GLY A 377 6.40 -17.94 12.66
N SER A 378 7.15 -18.76 13.39
CA SER A 378 6.64 -20.00 14.01
C SER A 378 5.55 -19.79 15.06
N ALA A 379 5.47 -18.59 15.64
CA ALA A 379 4.45 -18.18 16.62
C ALA A 379 3.42 -17.20 16.02
N GLY A 380 3.25 -17.22 14.70
CA GLY A 380 2.33 -16.35 13.94
C GLY A 380 1.30 -17.15 13.14
N PHE A 381 0.52 -16.46 12.32
CA PHE A 381 -0.46 -17.11 11.45
C PHE A 381 0.26 -17.83 10.31
N ASN A 382 -0.07 -19.11 10.10
CA ASN A 382 0.49 -19.87 8.98
C ASN A 382 -0.35 -19.62 7.72
N HIS A 383 0.07 -18.63 6.91
CA HIS A 383 -0.67 -18.22 5.71
C HIS A 383 -0.97 -19.36 4.74
N LYS A 384 -0.06 -20.34 4.62
CA LYS A 384 -0.25 -21.50 3.76
C LYS A 384 -1.32 -22.44 4.28
N GLN A 385 -1.32 -22.71 5.59
CA GLN A 385 -2.36 -23.54 6.22
C GLN A 385 -3.72 -22.85 6.20
N LEU A 386 -3.76 -21.53 6.40
CA LEU A 386 -4.99 -20.74 6.32
C LEU A 386 -5.50 -20.57 4.89
N GLY A 387 -4.60 -20.65 3.89
CA GLY A 387 -4.87 -20.41 2.47
C GLY A 387 -5.40 -19.00 2.18
N VAL A 388 -5.09 -18.04 3.06
CA VAL A 388 -5.81 -16.76 3.12
C VAL A 388 -5.60 -15.89 1.88
N THR A 389 -4.39 -15.91 1.30
CA THR A 389 -4.10 -15.19 0.05
C THR A 389 -4.93 -15.73 -1.12
N ALA A 390 -5.00 -17.05 -1.26
CA ALA A 390 -5.80 -17.69 -2.32
C ALA A 390 -7.30 -17.44 -2.11
N ARG A 391 -7.78 -17.52 -0.87
CA ARG A 391 -9.16 -17.23 -0.51
C ARG A 391 -9.54 -15.77 -0.77
N GLY A 392 -8.63 -14.83 -0.50
CA GLY A 392 -8.79 -13.41 -0.84
C GLY A 392 -8.93 -13.19 -2.35
N ALA A 393 -8.03 -13.78 -3.15
CA ALA A 393 -8.12 -13.67 -4.61
C ALA A 393 -9.38 -14.35 -5.17
N TRP A 394 -9.84 -15.41 -4.51
CA TRP A 394 -11.08 -16.09 -4.86
C TRP A 394 -12.33 -15.24 -4.62
N VAL A 395 -12.32 -14.33 -3.64
CA VAL A 395 -13.41 -13.37 -3.45
C VAL A 395 -13.61 -12.52 -4.71
N ALA A 396 -12.52 -12.06 -5.34
CA ALA A 396 -12.57 -11.34 -6.60
C ALA A 396 -13.09 -12.21 -7.75
N VAL A 397 -12.55 -13.43 -7.90
CA VAL A 397 -13.01 -14.38 -8.92
C VAL A 397 -14.49 -14.70 -8.80
N ARG A 398 -14.98 -14.98 -7.58
CA ARG A 398 -16.40 -15.26 -7.30
C ARG A 398 -17.27 -14.07 -7.69
N ARG A 399 -16.83 -12.84 -7.41
CA ARG A 399 -17.55 -11.64 -7.83
C ARG A 399 -17.61 -11.51 -9.35
N HIS A 400 -16.50 -11.72 -10.05
CA HIS A 400 -16.48 -11.69 -11.51
C HIS A 400 -17.42 -12.73 -12.12
N PHE A 401 -17.45 -13.94 -11.57
CA PHE A 401 -18.39 -14.97 -11.99
C PHE A 401 -19.85 -14.60 -11.70
N THR A 402 -20.15 -14.08 -10.52
CA THR A 402 -21.50 -13.58 -10.17
C THR A 402 -21.98 -12.52 -11.15
N GLU A 403 -21.09 -11.60 -11.57
CA GLU A 403 -21.41 -10.57 -12.57
C GLU A 403 -21.59 -11.11 -14.00
N LEU A 404 -21.04 -12.30 -14.28
CA LEU A 404 -21.22 -13.05 -15.53
C LEU A 404 -22.38 -14.04 -15.48
N GLY A 405 -23.08 -14.14 -14.34
CA GLY A 405 -24.17 -15.10 -14.13
C GLY A 405 -23.70 -16.55 -14.00
N ILE A 406 -22.45 -16.78 -13.59
CA ILE A 406 -21.90 -18.10 -13.23
C ILE A 406 -21.83 -18.19 -11.71
N ASP A 407 -22.31 -19.31 -11.16
CA ASP A 407 -22.16 -19.65 -9.75
C ASP A 407 -21.02 -20.68 -9.60
N PRO A 408 -19.81 -20.29 -9.16
CA PRO A 408 -18.66 -21.19 -9.11
C PRO A 408 -18.76 -22.30 -8.05
N GLU A 409 -19.79 -22.27 -7.21
CA GLU A 409 -20.13 -23.31 -6.24
C GLU A 409 -21.10 -24.37 -6.82
N ARG A 410 -21.82 -24.02 -7.90
CA ARG A 410 -22.86 -24.89 -8.51
C ARG A 410 -22.54 -25.32 -9.93
N ASP A 411 -21.99 -24.42 -10.73
CA ASP A 411 -21.73 -24.58 -12.15
C ASP A 411 -20.31 -25.10 -12.41
N GLU A 412 -20.15 -25.97 -13.40
CA GLU A 412 -18.83 -26.39 -13.88
C GLU A 412 -18.23 -25.34 -14.81
N TYR A 413 -16.95 -25.05 -14.65
CA TYR A 413 -16.22 -24.07 -15.45
C TYR A 413 -14.78 -24.53 -15.69
N THR A 414 -14.20 -24.08 -16.79
CA THR A 414 -12.85 -24.45 -17.22
C THR A 414 -11.81 -23.46 -16.71
N ALA A 415 -10.62 -23.95 -16.36
CA ALA A 415 -9.50 -23.07 -16.04
C ALA A 415 -8.16 -23.55 -16.57
N VAL A 416 -7.26 -22.59 -16.74
CA VAL A 416 -5.82 -22.82 -16.83
C VAL A 416 -5.09 -22.10 -15.71
N GLY A 417 -3.89 -22.57 -15.37
CA GLY A 417 -3.20 -22.10 -14.18
C GLY A 417 -1.69 -21.91 -14.30
N ILE A 418 -1.16 -20.94 -13.56
CA ILE A 418 0.27 -20.65 -13.40
C ILE A 418 0.70 -21.06 -11.99
N GLY A 419 1.37 -22.21 -11.85
CA GLY A 419 1.83 -22.77 -10.59
C GLY A 419 1.68 -24.29 -10.50
N ASP A 420 1.84 -24.81 -9.28
CA ASP A 420 1.66 -26.23 -8.94
C ASP A 420 1.01 -26.41 -7.55
N MET A 421 0.52 -27.62 -7.28
CA MET A 421 -0.24 -27.93 -6.05
C MET A 421 0.57 -27.80 -4.74
N SER A 422 1.91 -27.75 -4.81
CA SER A 422 2.75 -27.52 -3.63
C SER A 422 2.84 -26.05 -3.23
N GLY A 423 2.52 -25.13 -4.17
CA GLY A 423 2.49 -23.69 -3.94
C GLY A 423 1.32 -23.27 -3.06
N ASP A 424 1.56 -22.27 -2.19
CA ASP A 424 0.53 -21.73 -1.29
C ASP A 424 -0.68 -21.19 -2.07
N VAL A 425 -0.46 -20.20 -2.94
CA VAL A 425 -1.55 -19.54 -3.67
C VAL A 425 -2.20 -20.48 -4.69
N PHE A 426 -1.38 -21.17 -5.49
CA PHE A 426 -1.88 -22.07 -6.53
C PHE A 426 -2.62 -23.26 -5.94
N GLY A 427 -1.99 -23.99 -5.00
CA GLY A 427 -2.54 -25.19 -4.42
C GLY A 427 -3.84 -24.93 -3.68
N ASN A 428 -3.88 -23.89 -2.83
CA ASN A 428 -5.10 -23.51 -2.14
C ASN A 428 -6.18 -23.05 -3.13
N GLY A 429 -5.84 -22.21 -4.13
CA GLY A 429 -6.80 -21.70 -5.12
C GLY A 429 -7.49 -22.79 -5.93
N MET A 430 -6.74 -23.80 -6.38
CA MET A 430 -7.28 -24.94 -7.15
C MET A 430 -8.10 -25.94 -6.31
N LEU A 431 -8.26 -25.67 -5.02
CA LEU A 431 -9.07 -26.45 -4.06
C LEU A 431 -10.26 -25.65 -3.48
N LEU A 432 -10.51 -24.42 -3.93
CA LEU A 432 -11.63 -23.60 -3.45
C LEU A 432 -12.98 -23.98 -4.08
N SER A 433 -12.98 -24.80 -5.13
CA SER A 433 -14.19 -25.30 -5.77
C SER A 433 -13.97 -26.70 -6.33
N ASP A 434 -14.91 -27.61 -6.05
CA ASP A 434 -14.95 -28.97 -6.60
C ASP A 434 -15.62 -29.04 -7.99
N ARG A 435 -16.05 -27.88 -8.52
CA ARG A 435 -16.62 -27.72 -9.86
C ARG A 435 -15.60 -27.35 -10.93
N LEU A 436 -14.37 -27.06 -10.50
CA LEU A 436 -13.30 -26.61 -11.38
C LEU A 436 -12.79 -27.74 -12.30
N ARG A 437 -12.78 -27.46 -13.61
CA ARG A 437 -12.14 -28.27 -14.66
C ARG A 437 -10.79 -27.65 -15.06
N LEU A 438 -9.72 -28.04 -14.39
CA LEU A 438 -8.36 -27.54 -14.68
C LEU A 438 -7.78 -28.24 -15.93
N VAL A 439 -7.86 -27.58 -17.09
CA VAL A 439 -7.49 -28.20 -18.37
C VAL A 439 -6.00 -28.16 -18.66
N ALA A 440 -5.29 -27.18 -18.10
CA ALA A 440 -3.84 -27.08 -18.20
C ALA A 440 -3.24 -26.26 -17.06
N ALA A 441 -2.01 -26.57 -16.67
CA ALA A 441 -1.23 -25.74 -15.75
C ALA A 441 0.27 -25.85 -16.04
N PHE A 442 1.07 -24.90 -15.56
CA PHE A 442 2.52 -25.00 -15.66
C PHE A 442 3.23 -24.34 -14.48
N ASP A 443 4.37 -24.89 -14.07
CA ASP A 443 5.29 -24.28 -13.10
C ASP A 443 6.67 -24.05 -13.75
N HIS A 444 7.74 -23.98 -12.97
CA HIS A 444 9.11 -23.87 -13.48
C HIS A 444 9.69 -25.21 -13.98
N ARG A 445 9.01 -26.35 -13.71
CA ARG A 445 9.51 -27.71 -13.95
C ARG A 445 8.73 -28.41 -15.06
N HIS A 446 7.41 -28.28 -15.05
CA HIS A 446 6.46 -29.11 -15.78
C HIS A 446 5.35 -28.28 -16.43
N ILE A 447 4.73 -28.90 -17.44
CA ILE A 447 3.47 -28.50 -18.06
C ILE A 447 2.50 -29.68 -17.86
N PHE A 448 1.40 -29.43 -17.16
CA PHE A 448 0.30 -30.36 -16.92
C PHE A 448 -0.81 -30.11 -17.95
N LEU A 449 -1.33 -31.17 -18.56
CA LEU A 449 -2.41 -31.14 -19.54
C LEU A 449 -3.45 -32.21 -19.21
N ASP A 450 -4.71 -31.81 -19.09
CA ASP A 450 -5.84 -32.70 -18.90
C ASP A 450 -7.03 -32.16 -19.72
N PRO A 451 -7.24 -32.61 -20.97
CA PRO A 451 -8.18 -31.94 -21.88
C PRO A 451 -9.66 -32.03 -21.48
N GLU A 452 -10.06 -33.06 -20.73
CA GLU A 452 -11.44 -33.29 -20.29
C GLU A 452 -11.45 -33.84 -18.84
N PRO A 453 -11.07 -33.01 -17.84
CA PRO A 453 -10.93 -33.46 -16.46
C PRO A 453 -12.32 -33.66 -15.84
N ASP A 454 -12.54 -34.77 -15.14
CA ASP A 454 -13.69 -34.94 -14.25
C ASP A 454 -13.49 -34.06 -13.01
N PRO A 455 -14.39 -33.10 -12.69
CA PRO A 455 -14.18 -32.14 -11.61
C PRO A 455 -13.92 -32.80 -10.26
N LYS A 456 -14.69 -33.83 -9.91
CA LYS A 456 -14.63 -34.48 -8.59
C LYS A 456 -13.37 -35.34 -8.42
N THR A 457 -13.08 -36.18 -9.40
CA THR A 457 -11.93 -37.08 -9.39
C THR A 457 -10.63 -36.27 -9.44
N SER A 458 -10.57 -35.27 -10.33
CA SER A 458 -9.40 -34.40 -10.43
C SER A 458 -9.22 -33.53 -9.20
N PHE A 459 -10.29 -33.08 -8.53
CA PHE A 459 -10.23 -32.37 -7.25
C PHE A 459 -9.61 -33.24 -6.15
N ALA A 460 -10.08 -34.48 -6.00
CA ALA A 460 -9.55 -35.41 -5.00
C ALA A 460 -8.04 -35.66 -5.21
N GLU A 461 -7.60 -35.78 -6.46
CA GLU A 461 -6.18 -35.96 -6.79
C GLU A 461 -5.36 -34.69 -6.55
N ARG A 462 -5.88 -33.51 -6.91
CA ARG A 462 -5.26 -32.22 -6.56
C ARG A 462 -5.10 -32.07 -5.05
N ALA A 463 -6.11 -32.47 -4.26
CA ALA A 463 -6.05 -32.42 -2.81
C ALA A 463 -4.98 -33.37 -2.23
N ARG A 464 -4.84 -34.58 -2.80
CA ARG A 464 -3.76 -35.52 -2.45
C ARG A 464 -2.38 -34.91 -2.72
N LEU A 465 -2.20 -34.27 -3.88
CA LEU A 465 -0.94 -33.60 -4.23
C LEU A 465 -0.62 -32.42 -3.32
N ALA A 466 -1.61 -31.60 -2.96
CA ALA A 466 -1.42 -30.47 -2.06
C ALA A 466 -0.99 -30.90 -0.65
N ALA A 467 -1.50 -32.03 -0.17
CA ALA A 467 -1.13 -32.61 1.12
C ALA A 467 0.24 -33.31 1.11
N MET A 468 0.79 -33.63 -0.07
CA MET A 468 2.06 -34.33 -0.21
C MET A 468 3.25 -33.35 -0.05
N PRO A 469 4.20 -33.63 0.85
CA PRO A 469 5.40 -32.79 1.01
C PRO A 469 6.24 -32.74 -0.28
N ALA A 470 6.61 -31.54 -0.71
CA ALA A 470 7.44 -31.28 -1.89
C ALA A 470 6.91 -31.89 -3.20
N SER A 471 5.59 -31.98 -3.35
CA SER A 471 4.94 -32.48 -4.56
C SER A 471 5.23 -31.64 -5.81
N SER A 472 4.95 -32.24 -6.96
CA SER A 472 5.04 -31.63 -8.26
C SER A 472 3.94 -32.20 -9.17
N TRP A 473 3.74 -31.58 -10.34
CA TRP A 473 2.90 -32.18 -11.37
C TRP A 473 3.33 -33.59 -11.78
N GLY A 474 4.62 -33.93 -11.64
CA GLY A 474 5.12 -35.27 -11.93
C GLY A 474 4.60 -36.36 -10.99
N ASP A 475 4.04 -35.98 -9.83
CA ASP A 475 3.46 -36.91 -8.85
C ASP A 475 1.96 -37.18 -9.09
N TYR A 476 1.33 -36.50 -10.07
CA TYR A 476 -0.07 -36.68 -10.43
C TYR A 476 -0.30 -38.09 -10.98
N ASP A 477 -1.34 -38.79 -10.52
CA ASP A 477 -1.70 -40.11 -11.02
C ASP A 477 -2.14 -40.04 -12.49
N GLY A 478 -1.24 -40.45 -13.39
CA GLY A 478 -1.49 -40.45 -14.82
C GLY A 478 -2.67 -41.29 -15.28
N ALA A 479 -3.17 -42.23 -14.45
CA ALA A 479 -4.38 -42.99 -14.76
C ALA A 479 -5.67 -42.15 -14.63
N LEU A 480 -5.61 -41.03 -13.91
CA LEU A 480 -6.74 -40.11 -13.71
C LEU A 480 -6.78 -38.99 -14.75
N ILE A 481 -5.70 -38.79 -15.51
CA ILE A 481 -5.63 -37.80 -16.59
C ILE A 481 -6.46 -38.28 -17.78
N SER A 482 -7.30 -37.42 -18.34
CA SER A 482 -8.16 -37.78 -19.47
C SER A 482 -7.36 -38.15 -20.74
N PRO A 483 -7.96 -38.92 -21.67
CA PRO A 483 -7.26 -39.40 -22.86
C PRO A 483 -6.62 -38.28 -23.69
N GLY A 484 -5.31 -38.39 -23.90
CA GLY A 484 -4.53 -37.43 -24.69
C GLY A 484 -3.86 -36.32 -23.85
N GLY A 485 -4.12 -36.26 -22.54
CA GLY A 485 -3.37 -35.42 -21.59
C GLY A 485 -2.03 -36.03 -21.15
N GLY A 486 -1.37 -35.35 -20.22
CA GLY A 486 -0.11 -35.81 -19.62
C GLY A 486 0.67 -34.70 -18.91
N VAL A 487 1.80 -35.09 -18.33
CA VAL A 487 2.76 -34.17 -17.68
C VAL A 487 4.06 -34.16 -18.49
N HIS A 488 4.51 -32.96 -18.86
CA HIS A 488 5.66 -32.76 -19.73
C HIS A 488 6.70 -31.88 -19.07
N SER A 489 7.98 -32.12 -19.34
CA SER A 489 9.06 -31.30 -18.79
C SER A 489 9.22 -29.97 -19.53
N ARG A 490 9.43 -28.87 -18.79
CA ARG A 490 9.75 -27.55 -19.36
C ARG A 490 11.13 -27.45 -20.00
N SER A 491 12.07 -28.30 -19.61
CA SER A 491 13.41 -28.34 -20.22
C SER A 491 13.48 -29.24 -21.47
N GLY A 492 12.35 -29.86 -21.85
CA GLY A 492 12.25 -30.67 -23.05
C GLY A 492 12.40 -29.87 -24.35
N ARG A 493 12.71 -30.56 -25.45
CA ARG A 493 12.83 -29.92 -26.78
C ARG A 493 11.47 -29.64 -27.43
N SER A 494 10.53 -30.57 -27.28
CA SER A 494 9.21 -30.52 -27.93
C SER A 494 8.21 -31.42 -27.21
N VAL A 495 6.93 -31.08 -27.32
CA VAL A 495 5.77 -31.81 -26.81
C VAL A 495 4.85 -32.13 -27.99
N ALA A 496 4.55 -33.41 -28.20
CA ALA A 496 3.52 -33.83 -29.15
C ALA A 496 2.15 -33.60 -28.51
N VAL A 497 1.28 -32.87 -29.21
CA VAL A 497 -0.01 -32.43 -28.67
C VAL A 497 -1.13 -33.26 -29.31
N SER A 498 -1.87 -33.98 -28.48
CA SER A 498 -2.98 -34.84 -28.93
C SER A 498 -4.13 -34.01 -29.52
N ARG A 499 -5.02 -34.65 -30.30
CA ARG A 499 -6.22 -34.00 -30.84
C ARG A 499 -7.11 -33.41 -29.73
N GLN A 500 -7.18 -34.08 -28.59
CA GLN A 500 -7.97 -33.66 -27.43
C GLN A 500 -7.40 -32.39 -26.81
N VAL A 501 -6.09 -32.32 -26.56
CA VAL A 501 -5.44 -31.11 -26.04
C VAL A 501 -5.53 -29.96 -27.04
N ARG A 502 -5.37 -30.24 -28.34
CA ARG A 502 -5.56 -29.25 -29.39
C ARG A 502 -6.96 -28.63 -29.39
N ALA A 503 -7.99 -29.45 -29.16
CA ALA A 503 -9.36 -28.95 -29.03
C ALA A 503 -9.56 -28.14 -27.74
N ALA A 504 -9.00 -28.58 -26.61
CA ALA A 504 -9.11 -27.89 -25.32
C ALA A 504 -8.41 -26.52 -25.31
N LEU A 505 -7.25 -26.40 -25.95
CA LEU A 505 -6.49 -25.15 -26.07
C LEU A 505 -6.83 -24.33 -27.33
N ASP A 506 -7.64 -24.89 -28.23
CA ASP A 506 -7.99 -24.36 -29.55
C ASP A 506 -6.75 -23.97 -30.37
N ILE A 507 -5.95 -24.98 -30.75
CA ILE A 507 -4.72 -24.86 -31.54
C ILE A 507 -4.63 -25.93 -32.63
N ASP A 508 -3.96 -25.63 -33.75
CA ASP A 508 -3.81 -26.57 -34.87
C ASP A 508 -2.53 -27.41 -34.82
N ALA A 509 -1.50 -26.96 -34.10
CA ALA A 509 -0.17 -27.57 -34.13
C ALA A 509 -0.13 -28.95 -33.46
N ASP A 510 0.40 -29.96 -34.17
CA ASP A 510 0.59 -31.32 -33.62
C ASP A 510 1.81 -31.44 -32.70
N VAL A 511 2.77 -30.51 -32.79
CA VAL A 511 4.00 -30.49 -31.97
C VAL A 511 4.36 -29.04 -31.65
N LEU A 512 4.65 -28.75 -30.38
CA LEU A 512 5.08 -27.43 -29.90
C LEU A 512 6.36 -27.55 -29.07
N SER A 513 7.15 -26.47 -28.96
CA SER A 513 8.14 -26.36 -27.87
C SER A 513 7.40 -26.13 -26.54
N PRO A 514 8.03 -26.41 -25.38
CA PRO A 514 7.43 -26.07 -24.09
C PRO A 514 7.04 -24.60 -23.98
N ASP A 515 7.88 -23.68 -24.47
CA ASP A 515 7.59 -22.24 -24.43
C ASP A 515 6.35 -21.89 -25.27
N ALA A 516 6.24 -22.44 -26.49
CA ALA A 516 5.07 -22.22 -27.36
C ALA A 516 3.79 -22.88 -26.80
N LEU A 517 3.93 -23.99 -26.08
CA LEU A 517 2.82 -24.62 -25.38
C LEU A 517 2.35 -23.78 -24.18
N VAL A 518 3.25 -23.17 -23.41
CA VAL A 518 2.88 -22.20 -22.36
C VAL A 518 2.12 -21.01 -22.96
N GLN A 519 2.60 -20.47 -24.09
CA GLN A 519 1.86 -19.42 -24.80
C GLN A 519 0.49 -19.89 -25.27
N ALA A 520 0.33 -21.15 -25.71
CA ALA A 520 -0.97 -21.71 -26.07
C ALA A 520 -1.91 -21.83 -24.85
N ILE A 521 -1.38 -22.25 -23.70
CA ILE A 521 -2.13 -22.33 -22.44
C ILE A 521 -2.63 -20.95 -22.01
N LEU A 522 -1.79 -19.91 -22.05
CA LEU A 522 -2.18 -18.55 -21.71
C LEU A 522 -3.27 -17.98 -22.63
N ARG A 523 -3.34 -18.47 -23.88
CA ARG A 523 -4.34 -18.08 -24.88
C ARG A 523 -5.54 -19.04 -24.94
N ALA A 524 -5.68 -19.97 -24.02
CA ALA A 524 -6.76 -20.96 -24.06
C ALA A 524 -8.14 -20.29 -23.89
N PRO A 525 -9.19 -20.75 -24.59
CA PRO A 525 -10.53 -20.19 -24.48
C PRO A 525 -11.27 -20.82 -23.27
N VAL A 526 -10.86 -20.44 -22.06
CA VAL A 526 -11.38 -20.99 -20.80
C VAL A 526 -12.17 -19.95 -19.98
N ASP A 527 -12.85 -20.37 -18.92
CA ASP A 527 -13.55 -19.41 -18.04
C ASP A 527 -12.57 -18.65 -17.14
N LEU A 528 -11.54 -19.31 -16.60
CA LEU A 528 -10.59 -18.74 -15.64
C LEU A 528 -9.12 -18.95 -16.05
N LEU A 529 -8.33 -17.88 -16.02
CA LEU A 529 -6.88 -17.93 -15.91
C LEU A 529 -6.49 -17.63 -14.45
N TRP A 530 -5.98 -18.62 -13.73
CA TRP A 530 -5.53 -18.46 -12.34
C TRP A 530 -4.03 -18.27 -12.27
N ASN A 531 -3.58 -17.08 -11.85
CA ASN A 531 -2.18 -16.84 -11.54
C ASN A 531 -1.91 -17.11 -10.06
N GLY A 532 -1.31 -18.27 -9.74
CA GLY A 532 -0.81 -18.59 -8.40
C GLY A 532 0.71 -18.56 -8.29
N GLY A 533 1.40 -18.05 -9.32
CA GLY A 533 2.85 -18.04 -9.44
C GLY A 533 3.46 -16.63 -9.33
N ILE A 534 4.75 -16.52 -9.67
CA ILE A 534 5.47 -15.24 -9.74
C ILE A 534 5.95 -15.05 -11.17
N GLY A 535 5.85 -13.81 -11.67
CA GLY A 535 6.36 -13.40 -12.97
C GLY A 535 5.28 -12.80 -13.87
N THR A 536 5.72 -12.04 -14.87
CA THR A 536 4.85 -11.29 -15.79
C THR A 536 4.70 -12.02 -17.12
N TYR A 537 3.55 -12.67 -17.29
CA TYR A 537 3.20 -13.54 -18.41
C TYR A 537 2.36 -12.84 -19.48
N VAL A 538 1.77 -11.70 -19.16
CA VAL A 538 0.97 -10.91 -20.10
C VAL A 538 1.42 -9.45 -20.08
N ARG A 539 1.66 -8.89 -21.26
CA ARG A 539 1.90 -7.46 -21.49
C ARG A 539 0.82 -6.87 -22.38
N ALA A 540 0.72 -5.54 -22.43
CA ALA A 540 -0.13 -4.90 -23.42
C ALA A 540 0.44 -5.14 -24.84
N SER A 541 -0.43 -5.08 -25.85
CA SER A 541 -0.07 -5.25 -27.26
C SER A 541 0.94 -4.20 -27.74
N HIS A 542 0.91 -3.01 -27.15
CA HIS A 542 1.82 -1.89 -27.45
C HIS A 542 3.13 -1.90 -26.63
N GLU A 543 3.24 -2.72 -25.59
CA GLU A 543 4.49 -2.90 -24.84
C GLU A 543 5.39 -3.90 -25.58
N THR A 544 6.70 -3.70 -25.52
CA THR A 544 7.69 -4.71 -25.94
C THR A 544 8.11 -5.56 -24.74
N ASP A 545 8.72 -6.72 -24.99
CA ASP A 545 9.26 -7.53 -23.88
C ASP A 545 10.38 -6.81 -23.11
N ALA A 546 11.08 -5.87 -23.76
CA ALA A 546 12.11 -5.05 -23.12
C ALA A 546 11.54 -4.00 -22.15
N ASP A 547 10.28 -3.59 -22.35
CA ASP A 547 9.58 -2.66 -21.45
C ASP A 547 9.14 -3.36 -20.15
N VAL A 548 9.07 -4.69 -20.15
CA VAL A 548 8.67 -5.50 -19.00
C VAL A 548 9.90 -5.87 -18.16
N SER A 549 9.85 -5.56 -16.87
CA SER A 549 10.95 -5.82 -15.93
C SER A 549 11.05 -7.30 -15.45
N ASP A 550 10.81 -8.27 -16.34
CA ASP A 550 10.87 -9.71 -16.07
C ASP A 550 11.42 -10.52 -17.26
N ARG A 551 12.71 -10.38 -17.53
CA ARG A 551 13.37 -11.07 -18.66
C ARG A 551 13.27 -12.60 -18.63
N GLY A 552 13.02 -13.18 -17.45
CA GLY A 552 12.91 -14.63 -17.28
C GLY A 552 11.73 -15.23 -18.05
N ASN A 553 10.67 -14.44 -18.27
CA ASN A 553 9.44 -14.88 -18.92
C ASN A 553 9.27 -14.37 -20.35
N ASP A 554 10.24 -13.66 -20.94
CA ASP A 554 10.13 -13.08 -22.30
C ASP A 554 9.71 -14.12 -23.35
N ARG A 555 10.25 -15.35 -23.27
CA ARG A 555 9.96 -16.42 -24.25
C ARG A 555 8.54 -16.98 -24.19
N VAL A 556 7.86 -16.81 -23.07
CA VAL A 556 6.52 -17.36 -22.83
C VAL A 556 5.45 -16.29 -22.73
N ARG A 557 5.84 -15.00 -22.71
CA ARG A 557 4.92 -13.88 -22.60
C ARG A 557 4.00 -13.78 -23.81
N VAL A 558 2.76 -13.38 -23.56
CA VAL A 558 1.73 -13.10 -24.59
C VAL A 558 1.20 -11.67 -24.46
N ALA A 559 0.54 -11.18 -25.50
CA ALA A 559 -0.13 -9.89 -25.46
C ALA A 559 -1.56 -10.02 -24.90
N ALA A 560 -2.05 -8.97 -24.24
CA ALA A 560 -3.35 -8.98 -23.56
C ALA A 560 -4.55 -9.16 -24.52
N ASP A 561 -4.44 -8.64 -25.74
CA ASP A 561 -5.43 -8.83 -26.82
C ASP A 561 -5.51 -10.27 -27.34
N GLN A 562 -4.57 -11.13 -26.95
CA GLN A 562 -4.57 -12.56 -27.28
C GLN A 562 -5.20 -13.42 -26.18
N LEU A 563 -5.50 -12.86 -25.01
CA LEU A 563 -6.19 -13.58 -23.96
C LEU A 563 -7.63 -13.86 -24.37
N ARG A 564 -8.06 -15.11 -24.18
CA ARG A 564 -9.41 -15.59 -24.49
C ARG A 564 -10.17 -16.11 -23.28
N CYS A 565 -9.55 -16.04 -22.09
CA CYS A 565 -10.26 -16.34 -20.86
C CYS A 565 -11.35 -15.30 -20.59
N ARG A 566 -12.32 -15.63 -19.73
CA ARG A 566 -13.36 -14.66 -19.31
C ARG A 566 -12.95 -13.90 -18.06
N VAL A 567 -12.33 -14.60 -17.11
CA VAL A 567 -11.87 -14.08 -15.82
C VAL A 567 -10.38 -14.37 -15.65
N VAL A 568 -9.65 -13.40 -15.12
CA VAL A 568 -8.28 -13.59 -14.61
C VAL A 568 -8.32 -13.37 -13.10
N GLY A 569 -7.79 -14.32 -12.33
CA GLY A 569 -7.57 -14.16 -10.89
C GLY A 569 -6.08 -14.06 -10.59
N GLU A 570 -5.63 -12.92 -10.04
CA GLU A 570 -4.21 -12.69 -9.71
C GLU A 570 -3.93 -12.88 -8.22
N GLY A 571 -3.88 -14.15 -7.78
CA GLY A 571 -3.41 -14.47 -6.43
C GLY A 571 -1.90 -14.28 -6.25
N GLY A 572 -1.12 -14.47 -7.33
CA GLY A 572 0.30 -14.15 -7.40
C GLY A 572 0.55 -12.66 -7.64
N ASN A 573 1.80 -12.22 -7.52
CA ASN A 573 2.17 -10.83 -7.84
C ASN A 573 2.61 -10.71 -9.31
N LEU A 574 2.21 -9.62 -9.95
CA LEU A 574 2.67 -9.15 -11.27
C LEU A 574 2.45 -10.15 -12.42
N GLY A 575 1.33 -10.88 -12.43
CA GLY A 575 0.99 -11.79 -13.53
C GLY A 575 0.84 -11.07 -14.87
N LEU A 576 0.28 -9.87 -14.81
CA LEU A 576 0.05 -8.97 -15.92
C LEU A 576 0.70 -7.61 -15.64
N THR A 577 1.19 -6.92 -16.68
CA THR A 577 1.51 -5.49 -16.54
C THR A 577 0.22 -4.68 -16.30
N GLN A 578 0.33 -3.49 -15.69
CA GLN A 578 -0.85 -2.66 -15.48
C GLN A 578 -1.52 -2.27 -16.80
N ALA A 579 -0.74 -1.97 -17.85
CA ALA A 579 -1.26 -1.71 -19.19
C ALA A 579 -2.00 -2.92 -19.77
N ALA A 580 -1.49 -4.14 -19.56
CA ALA A 580 -2.16 -5.37 -19.99
C ALA A 580 -3.52 -5.56 -19.31
N ARG A 581 -3.61 -5.25 -18.01
CA ARG A 581 -4.87 -5.34 -17.26
C ARG A 581 -5.93 -4.40 -17.84
N ILE A 582 -5.53 -3.16 -18.15
CA ILE A 582 -6.43 -2.16 -18.74
C ILE A 582 -6.88 -2.61 -20.13
N GLU A 583 -5.96 -3.05 -20.99
CA GLU A 583 -6.30 -3.52 -22.34
C GLU A 583 -7.26 -4.71 -22.33
N TYR A 584 -6.98 -5.73 -21.50
CA TYR A 584 -7.84 -6.90 -21.35
C TYR A 584 -9.22 -6.53 -20.76
N SER A 585 -9.26 -5.59 -19.80
CA SER A 585 -10.53 -5.07 -19.26
C SER A 585 -11.35 -4.31 -20.31
N LEU A 586 -10.70 -3.49 -21.15
CA LEU A 586 -11.35 -2.78 -22.26
C LEU A 586 -11.92 -3.74 -23.33
N ALA A 587 -11.32 -4.93 -23.48
CA ALA A 587 -11.82 -5.99 -24.35
C ALA A 587 -13.00 -6.78 -23.75
N GLY A 588 -13.40 -6.48 -22.49
CA GLY A 588 -14.51 -7.14 -21.79
C GLY A 588 -14.07 -8.27 -20.85
N GLY A 589 -12.77 -8.52 -20.73
CA GLY A 589 -12.22 -9.42 -19.73
C GLY A 589 -12.43 -8.90 -18.30
N ARG A 590 -12.61 -9.82 -17.34
CA ARG A 590 -12.82 -9.46 -15.93
C ARG A 590 -11.59 -9.75 -15.09
N LEU A 591 -11.07 -8.72 -14.43
CA LEU A 591 -9.99 -8.78 -13.45
C LEU A 591 -9.94 -7.47 -12.66
N ASN A 592 -9.25 -7.48 -11.51
CA ASN A 592 -8.80 -6.26 -10.84
C ASN A 592 -7.28 -6.11 -11.01
N ALA A 593 -6.66 -5.27 -10.17
CA ALA A 593 -5.21 -5.30 -9.98
C ALA A 593 -4.83 -6.37 -8.94
N ASP A 594 -3.64 -6.96 -9.08
CA ASP A 594 -3.12 -7.98 -8.16
C ASP A 594 -3.10 -7.55 -6.69
N PHE A 595 -2.77 -6.29 -6.41
CA PHE A 595 -2.76 -5.75 -5.05
C PHE A 595 -4.16 -5.64 -4.41
N ILE A 596 -5.24 -5.80 -5.18
CA ILE A 596 -6.60 -6.00 -4.67
C ILE A 596 -6.83 -7.48 -4.40
N ASP A 597 -6.57 -8.34 -5.40
CA ASP A 597 -6.88 -9.76 -5.31
C ASP A 597 -6.05 -10.47 -4.23
N ASN A 598 -4.76 -10.16 -4.09
CA ASN A 598 -3.85 -10.82 -3.15
C ASN A 598 -3.63 -10.07 -1.82
N VAL A 599 -4.43 -9.03 -1.54
CA VAL A 599 -4.30 -8.16 -0.35
C VAL A 599 -4.47 -8.91 0.97
N ALA A 600 -5.28 -9.99 0.96
CA ALA A 600 -5.65 -10.75 2.14
C ALA A 600 -4.43 -11.26 2.92
N GLY A 601 -3.37 -11.69 2.24
CA GLY A 601 -2.13 -12.10 2.90
C GLY A 601 -1.48 -10.95 3.69
N VAL A 602 -1.43 -9.76 3.12
CA VAL A 602 -0.86 -8.58 3.79
C VAL A 602 -1.73 -8.14 4.98
N ASN A 603 -3.06 -8.20 4.85
CA ASN A 603 -4.03 -7.88 5.92
C ASN A 603 -3.96 -8.88 7.09
N THR A 604 -3.84 -10.19 6.83
CA THR A 604 -3.65 -11.18 7.90
C THR A 604 -2.40 -10.91 8.72
N SER A 605 -1.29 -10.54 8.07
CA SER A 605 -0.08 -10.18 8.80
C SER A 605 -0.21 -8.91 9.63
N ASP A 606 -0.96 -7.91 9.16
CA ASP A 606 -1.20 -6.67 9.92
C ASP A 606 -1.99 -6.95 11.20
N ARG A 607 -3.02 -7.79 11.08
CA ARG A 607 -3.79 -8.30 12.23
C ARG A 607 -2.94 -9.13 13.18
N GLU A 608 -2.02 -9.96 12.68
CA GLU A 608 -1.06 -10.68 13.52
C GLU A 608 -0.22 -9.73 14.37
N VAL A 609 0.39 -8.72 13.75
CA VAL A 609 1.26 -7.76 14.43
C VAL A 609 0.48 -6.98 15.48
N ASN A 610 -0.71 -6.47 15.14
CA ASN A 610 -1.54 -5.71 16.08
C ASN A 610 -2.06 -6.60 17.23
N LEU A 611 -2.43 -7.86 16.98
CA LEU A 611 -2.76 -8.81 18.06
C LEU A 611 -1.57 -9.08 18.97
N LYS A 612 -0.36 -9.25 18.43
CA LYS A 612 0.85 -9.45 19.24
C LYS A 612 1.21 -8.22 20.07
N ILE A 613 1.06 -7.01 19.52
CA ILE A 613 1.25 -5.76 20.27
C ILE A 613 0.26 -5.70 21.44
N LEU A 614 -1.03 -5.93 21.17
CA LEU A 614 -2.06 -5.99 22.21
C LEU A 614 -1.72 -7.03 23.29
N LEU A 615 -1.46 -8.27 22.90
CA LEU A 615 -1.26 -9.35 23.83
C LEU A 615 0.03 -9.21 24.63
N ARG A 616 1.06 -8.55 24.09
CA ARG A 616 2.23 -8.18 24.87
C ARG A 616 1.87 -7.27 26.04
N SER A 617 0.95 -6.33 25.85
CA SER A 617 0.45 -5.47 26.94
C SER A 617 -0.26 -6.32 28.01
N VAL A 618 -1.05 -7.32 27.60
CA VAL A 618 -1.71 -8.29 28.48
C VAL A 618 -0.70 -9.14 29.26
N GLU A 619 0.36 -9.63 28.60
CA GLU A 619 1.46 -10.37 29.22
C GLU A 619 2.20 -9.51 30.26
N LYS A 620 2.52 -8.26 29.91
CA LYS A 620 3.16 -7.31 30.82
C LYS A 620 2.33 -6.99 32.06
N ALA A 621 1.00 -6.95 31.91
CA ALA A 621 0.08 -6.80 33.02
C ALA A 621 -0.01 -8.06 33.91
N GLY A 622 0.64 -9.16 33.51
CA GLY A 622 0.65 -10.43 34.25
C GLY A 622 -0.66 -11.21 34.17
N LEU A 623 -1.53 -10.87 33.20
CA LEU A 623 -2.82 -11.52 33.02
C LEU A 623 -2.69 -12.89 32.34
N ILE A 624 -1.71 -13.03 31.44
CA ILE A 624 -1.36 -14.28 30.76
C ILE A 624 0.16 -14.46 30.69
N ASP A 625 0.61 -15.70 30.54
CA ASP A 625 1.99 -16.03 30.17
C ASP A 625 2.16 -16.23 28.65
N ARG A 626 3.40 -16.40 28.19
CA ARG A 626 3.73 -16.59 26.76
C ARG A 626 3.05 -17.78 26.12
N THR A 627 2.88 -18.87 26.86
CA THR A 627 2.23 -20.09 26.34
C THR A 627 0.73 -19.86 26.17
N GLN A 628 0.11 -19.13 27.12
CA GLN A 628 -1.29 -18.74 27.03
C GLN A 628 -1.50 -17.73 25.90
N ARG A 629 -0.60 -16.76 25.73
CA ARG A 629 -0.59 -15.80 24.62
C ARG A 629 -0.65 -16.49 23.26
N ASP A 630 0.24 -17.46 23.04
CA ASP A 630 0.30 -18.20 21.77
C ASP A 630 -1.00 -18.97 21.50
N ARG A 631 -1.65 -19.53 22.53
CA ARG A 631 -2.96 -20.19 22.39
C ARG A 631 -4.08 -19.22 22.05
N VAL A 632 -4.06 -17.99 22.59
CA VAL A 632 -5.04 -16.96 22.24
C VAL A 632 -4.88 -16.56 20.77
N LEU A 633 -3.65 -16.39 20.29
CA LEU A 633 -3.38 -16.13 18.87
C LEU A 633 -3.93 -17.24 17.97
N GLU A 634 -3.60 -18.50 18.25
CA GLU A 634 -4.09 -19.65 17.48
C GLU A 634 -5.62 -19.76 17.50
N ALA A 635 -6.26 -19.45 18.63
CA ALA A 635 -7.71 -19.44 18.73
C ALA A 635 -8.38 -18.34 17.88
N CYS A 636 -7.65 -17.29 17.50
CA CYS A 636 -8.15 -16.18 16.67
C CYS A 636 -8.10 -16.46 15.16
N ASP A 637 -7.49 -17.56 14.71
CA ASP A 637 -7.30 -17.89 13.28
C ASP A 637 -8.59 -17.73 12.46
N GLY A 638 -9.71 -18.30 12.96
CA GLY A 638 -11.00 -18.29 12.26
C GLY A 638 -11.58 -16.88 12.12
N ASP A 639 -11.55 -16.09 13.20
CA ASP A 639 -12.09 -14.74 13.24
C ASP A 639 -11.27 -13.78 12.38
N VAL A 640 -9.94 -13.86 12.46
CA VAL A 640 -9.02 -13.05 11.63
C VAL A 640 -9.25 -13.34 10.15
N VAL A 641 -9.36 -14.62 9.78
CA VAL A 641 -9.62 -14.99 8.38
C VAL A 641 -11.00 -14.51 7.93
N HIS A 642 -12.03 -14.60 8.77
CA HIS A 642 -13.36 -14.09 8.45
C HIS A 642 -13.31 -12.58 8.14
N ASP A 643 -12.69 -11.80 9.03
CA ASP A 643 -12.63 -10.35 8.90
C ASP A 643 -11.81 -9.90 7.69
N VAL A 644 -10.67 -10.56 7.42
CA VAL A 644 -9.81 -10.27 6.27
C VAL A 644 -10.55 -10.52 4.95
N LEU A 645 -11.34 -11.59 4.88
CA LEU A 645 -12.15 -11.88 3.70
C LEU A 645 -13.31 -10.90 3.58
N ALA A 646 -13.93 -10.48 4.67
CA ALA A 646 -14.96 -9.45 4.66
C ALA A 646 -14.41 -8.09 4.17
N ASP A 647 -13.19 -7.71 4.58
CA ASP A 647 -12.48 -6.54 4.05
C ASP A 647 -12.26 -6.67 2.53
N SER A 648 -11.81 -7.84 2.07
CA SER A 648 -11.59 -8.12 0.64
C SER A 648 -12.89 -8.06 -0.17
N GLU A 649 -13.98 -8.61 0.37
CA GLU A 649 -15.32 -8.59 -0.24
C GLU A 649 -15.84 -7.16 -0.43
N ARG A 650 -15.69 -6.30 0.59
CA ARG A 650 -16.07 -4.89 0.53
C ARG A 650 -15.28 -4.13 -0.54
N GLN A 651 -13.96 -4.31 -0.59
CA GLN A 651 -13.11 -3.62 -1.56
C GLN A 651 -13.43 -4.03 -3.01
N VAL A 652 -13.61 -5.33 -3.27
CA VAL A 652 -14.00 -5.83 -4.59
C VAL A 652 -15.41 -5.35 -4.98
N LEU A 653 -16.35 -5.32 -4.04
CA LEU A 653 -17.68 -4.76 -4.24
C LEU A 653 -17.60 -3.26 -4.59
N ALA A 654 -16.78 -2.48 -3.89
CA ALA A 654 -16.58 -1.06 -4.14
C ALA A 654 -16.15 -0.79 -5.59
N ILE A 655 -15.14 -1.51 -6.07
CA ILE A 655 -14.66 -1.43 -7.47
C ILE A 655 -15.80 -1.73 -8.44
N SER A 656 -16.58 -2.77 -8.14
CA SER A 656 -17.69 -3.20 -8.99
C SER A 656 -18.82 -2.15 -9.04
N VAL A 657 -19.14 -1.52 -7.91
CA VAL A 657 -20.13 -0.43 -7.83
C VAL A 657 -19.67 0.79 -8.63
N VAL A 658 -18.39 1.17 -8.49
CA VAL A 658 -17.80 2.29 -9.23
C VAL A 658 -17.79 2.01 -10.75
N GLU A 659 -17.40 0.80 -11.17
CA GLU A 659 -17.47 0.36 -12.58
C GLU A 659 -18.91 0.41 -13.11
N GLY A 660 -19.88 -0.04 -12.30
CA GLY A 660 -21.29 -0.07 -12.64
C GLY A 660 -21.90 1.30 -12.96
N TYR A 661 -21.33 2.39 -12.46
CA TYR A 661 -21.73 3.75 -12.84
C TYR A 661 -21.24 4.17 -14.23
N GLY A 662 -20.19 3.53 -14.73
CA GLY A 662 -19.62 3.76 -16.07
C GLY A 662 -19.27 5.23 -16.34
N ALA A 663 -19.67 5.72 -17.51
CA ALA A 663 -19.38 7.10 -17.94
C ALA A 663 -20.00 8.19 -17.05
N THR A 664 -21.02 7.86 -16.25
CA THR A 664 -21.71 8.84 -15.38
C THR A 664 -20.76 9.46 -14.35
N LEU A 665 -19.76 8.70 -13.90
CA LEU A 665 -18.77 9.18 -12.92
C LEU A 665 -17.43 9.60 -13.56
N LEU A 666 -17.26 9.55 -14.88
CA LEU A 666 -15.95 9.78 -15.51
C LEU A 666 -15.35 11.14 -15.14
N ASP A 667 -16.15 12.21 -15.22
CA ASP A 667 -15.70 13.56 -14.88
C ASP A 667 -15.38 13.71 -13.38
N ARG A 668 -16.12 13.00 -12.53
CA ARG A 668 -15.87 12.96 -11.09
C ARG A 668 -14.57 12.21 -10.80
N HIS A 669 -14.31 11.10 -11.49
CA HIS A 669 -13.03 10.40 -11.38
C HIS A 669 -11.87 11.24 -11.89
N ASP A 670 -12.06 12.01 -12.96
CA ASP A 670 -11.05 12.95 -13.44
C ASP A 670 -10.74 14.05 -12.41
N GLN A 671 -11.75 14.58 -11.71
CA GLN A 671 -11.54 15.50 -10.58
C GLN A 671 -10.79 14.84 -9.43
N VAL A 672 -11.17 13.63 -9.03
CA VAL A 672 -10.46 12.86 -7.99
C VAL A 672 -9.01 12.64 -8.39
N MET A 673 -8.73 12.24 -9.64
CA MET A 673 -7.35 12.06 -10.11
C MET A 673 -6.57 13.38 -10.17
N ARG A 674 -7.21 14.55 -10.31
CA ARG A 674 -6.52 15.85 -10.16
C ARG A 674 -6.18 16.13 -8.70
N ASN A 675 -7.15 15.95 -7.80
CA ASN A 675 -6.94 16.14 -6.37
C ASN A 675 -5.86 15.19 -5.82
N LEU A 676 -5.89 13.91 -6.19
CA LEU A 676 -4.85 12.95 -5.83
C LEU A 676 -3.48 13.34 -6.42
N ALA A 677 -3.43 13.96 -7.60
CA ALA A 677 -2.17 14.40 -8.20
C ALA A 677 -1.52 15.57 -7.43
N GLU A 678 -2.33 16.43 -6.81
CA GLU A 678 -1.85 17.44 -5.86
C GLU A 678 -1.22 16.81 -4.61
N HIS A 679 -1.56 15.55 -4.31
CA HIS A 679 -1.08 14.77 -3.17
C HIS A 679 -0.12 13.63 -3.59
N GLY A 680 0.53 13.75 -4.75
CA GLY A 680 1.63 12.86 -5.16
C GLY A 680 1.28 11.74 -6.13
N LEU A 681 0.02 11.59 -6.56
CA LEU A 681 -0.35 10.67 -7.65
C LEU A 681 0.22 11.15 -8.99
N ASP A 682 0.95 10.29 -9.69
CA ASP A 682 1.37 10.51 -11.07
C ASP A 682 0.54 9.62 -12.01
N ARG A 683 -0.32 10.25 -12.84
CA ARG A 683 -1.24 9.53 -13.73
C ARG A 683 -0.52 8.64 -14.73
N ALA A 684 0.53 9.16 -15.38
CA ALA A 684 1.21 8.43 -16.45
C ALA A 684 1.88 7.16 -15.89
N ARG A 685 2.50 7.32 -14.72
CA ARG A 685 3.15 6.26 -13.97
C ARG A 685 2.21 5.17 -13.49
N GLU A 686 1.01 5.55 -13.09
CA GLU A 686 -0.04 4.62 -12.63
C GLU A 686 -0.89 4.07 -13.79
N HIS A 687 -0.53 4.40 -15.04
CA HIS A 687 -1.28 4.07 -16.25
C HIS A 687 -2.74 4.55 -16.21
N LEU A 688 -3.00 5.67 -15.52
CA LEU A 688 -4.29 6.34 -15.50
C LEU A 688 -4.46 7.22 -16.74
N PRO A 689 -5.70 7.41 -17.23
CA PRO A 689 -5.94 8.17 -18.45
C PRO A 689 -5.56 9.65 -18.27
N ASP A 690 -4.88 10.17 -19.30
CA ASP A 690 -4.64 11.60 -19.45
C ASP A 690 -5.91 12.33 -19.90
N VAL A 691 -5.81 13.65 -20.07
CA VAL A 691 -6.95 14.49 -20.48
C VAL A 691 -7.50 14.06 -21.84
N GLU A 692 -6.63 13.69 -22.80
CA GLU A 692 -7.08 13.29 -24.13
C GLU A 692 -7.85 11.97 -24.08
N GLU A 693 -7.36 10.99 -23.33
CA GLU A 693 -8.03 9.71 -23.16
C GLU A 693 -9.35 9.83 -22.41
N ILE A 694 -9.47 10.73 -21.43
CA ILE A 694 -10.75 11.06 -20.78
C ILE A 694 -11.77 11.58 -21.80
N GLU A 695 -11.38 12.49 -22.68
CA GLU A 695 -12.26 13.00 -23.75
C GLU A 695 -12.70 11.88 -24.71
N ARG A 696 -11.76 11.02 -25.12
CA ARG A 696 -12.06 9.86 -25.99
C ARG A 696 -13.07 8.92 -25.33
N ARG A 697 -12.89 8.62 -24.03
CA ARG A 697 -13.82 7.76 -23.27
C ARG A 697 -15.18 8.41 -23.09
N ARG A 698 -15.23 9.72 -22.84
CA ARG A 698 -16.49 10.48 -22.75
C ARG A 698 -17.27 10.36 -24.06
N ALA A 699 -16.61 10.59 -25.20
CA ALA A 699 -17.23 10.45 -26.52
C ALA A 699 -17.71 9.01 -26.80
N ALA A 700 -17.01 8.01 -26.26
CA ALA A 700 -17.37 6.60 -26.38
C ALA A 700 -18.39 6.11 -25.32
N GLY A 701 -18.83 6.97 -24.38
CA GLY A 701 -19.71 6.58 -23.28
C GLY A 701 -19.09 5.55 -22.33
N ARG A 702 -17.76 5.57 -22.13
CA ARG A 702 -17.01 4.64 -21.27
C ARG A 702 -16.51 5.32 -20.00
N GLY A 703 -16.46 4.56 -18.90
CA GLY A 703 -15.86 5.00 -17.62
C GLY A 703 -14.39 4.59 -17.48
N LEU A 704 -13.90 4.60 -16.25
CA LEU A 704 -12.66 3.91 -15.88
C LEU A 704 -12.88 2.39 -15.85
N THR A 705 -11.82 1.65 -16.15
CA THR A 705 -11.77 0.19 -16.01
C THR A 705 -11.50 -0.22 -14.56
N ARG A 706 -11.76 -1.48 -14.22
CA ARG A 706 -11.54 -2.00 -12.85
C ARG A 706 -10.11 -1.83 -12.35
N PRO A 707 -9.05 -2.11 -13.14
CA PRO A 707 -7.66 -1.88 -12.71
C PRO A 707 -7.34 -0.40 -12.45
N GLU A 708 -7.94 0.54 -13.19
CA GLU A 708 -7.78 1.98 -12.95
C GLU A 708 -8.55 2.43 -11.69
N ILE A 709 -9.77 1.89 -11.50
CA ILE A 709 -10.57 2.13 -10.29
C ILE A 709 -9.82 1.64 -9.05
N ALA A 710 -9.20 0.46 -9.11
CA ALA A 710 -8.40 -0.09 -8.02
C ALA A 710 -7.28 0.86 -7.57
N VAL A 711 -6.58 1.50 -8.53
CA VAL A 711 -5.52 2.48 -8.25
C VAL A 711 -6.09 3.71 -7.55
N ILE A 712 -7.12 4.35 -8.10
CA ILE A 712 -7.68 5.57 -7.48
C ILE A 712 -8.35 5.28 -6.14
N LEU A 713 -8.88 4.07 -5.93
CA LEU A 713 -9.42 3.62 -4.65
C LEU A 713 -8.32 3.50 -3.59
N ALA A 714 -7.18 2.88 -3.93
CA ALA A 714 -6.05 2.73 -3.03
C ALA A 714 -5.45 4.09 -2.65
N HIS A 715 -5.25 4.97 -3.64
CA HIS A 715 -4.73 6.32 -3.40
C HIS A 715 -5.69 7.19 -2.58
N ALA A 716 -7.00 7.10 -2.82
CA ALA A 716 -8.00 7.79 -1.99
C ALA A 716 -7.99 7.33 -0.53
N LYS A 717 -7.86 6.01 -0.29
CA LYS A 717 -7.71 5.46 1.07
C LYS A 717 -6.46 5.99 1.77
N ASN A 718 -5.33 5.99 1.07
CA ASN A 718 -4.06 6.50 1.60
C ASN A 718 -4.16 7.98 1.97
N LEU A 719 -4.73 8.81 1.09
CA LEU A 719 -4.91 10.24 1.34
C LEU A 719 -5.83 10.48 2.55
N VAL A 720 -6.99 9.82 2.59
CA VAL A 720 -7.92 9.97 3.72
C VAL A 720 -7.30 9.49 5.02
N HIS A 721 -6.57 8.37 5.01
CA HIS A 721 -5.83 7.88 6.18
C HIS A 721 -4.82 8.91 6.68
N GLU A 722 -4.01 9.49 5.80
CA GLU A 722 -3.03 10.53 6.15
C GLU A 722 -3.70 11.77 6.74
N LEU A 723 -4.77 12.25 6.11
CA LEU A 723 -5.52 13.42 6.59
C LEU A 723 -6.16 13.15 7.97
N LEU A 724 -6.70 11.96 8.20
CA LEU A 724 -7.24 11.54 9.49
C LEU A 724 -6.18 11.49 10.59
N LEU A 725 -4.97 11.03 10.28
CA LEU A 725 -3.87 11.00 11.24
C LEU A 725 -3.40 12.40 11.64
N ASN A 726 -3.51 13.37 10.73
CA ASN A 726 -3.21 14.78 10.99
C ASN A 726 -4.32 15.52 11.74
N GLY A 727 -5.53 14.94 11.81
CA GLY A 727 -6.71 15.49 12.49
C GLY A 727 -6.94 14.96 13.90
N ASP A 728 -8.10 15.28 14.47
CA ASP A 728 -8.55 14.86 15.80
C ASP A 728 -9.68 13.80 15.77
N LEU A 729 -10.09 13.39 14.57
CA LEU A 729 -11.18 12.46 14.42
C LEU A 729 -10.93 11.09 15.06
N PRO A 730 -9.70 10.53 15.06
CA PRO A 730 -9.41 9.27 15.77
C PRO A 730 -9.71 9.31 17.29
N GLU A 731 -9.76 10.49 17.91
CA GLU A 731 -10.13 10.68 19.33
C GLU A 731 -11.63 10.82 19.55
N ASP A 732 -12.43 10.94 18.50
CA ASP A 732 -13.87 11.16 18.66
C ASP A 732 -14.53 9.97 19.35
N PRO A 733 -15.31 10.19 20.42
CA PRO A 733 -15.99 9.10 21.14
C PRO A 733 -16.85 8.20 20.24
N GLY A 734 -17.44 8.75 19.17
CA GLY A 734 -18.27 8.02 18.22
C GLY A 734 -17.51 7.06 17.32
N VAL A 735 -16.17 7.13 17.26
CA VAL A 735 -15.34 6.20 16.47
C VAL A 735 -14.48 5.26 17.32
N LEU A 736 -14.41 5.46 18.64
CA LEU A 736 -13.61 4.60 19.53
C LEU A 736 -14.03 3.12 19.48
N GLY A 737 -15.31 2.84 19.20
CA GLY A 737 -15.82 1.49 19.00
C GLY A 737 -15.17 0.74 17.82
N MET A 738 -14.64 1.47 16.83
CA MET A 738 -13.93 0.87 15.68
C MET A 738 -12.64 0.18 16.09
N LEU A 739 -11.94 0.71 17.11
CA LEU A 739 -10.73 0.09 17.64
C LEU A 739 -11.05 -1.26 18.29
N ALA A 740 -12.11 -1.32 19.09
CA ALA A 740 -12.57 -2.59 19.65
C ALA A 740 -12.97 -3.55 18.51
N GLY A 741 -13.77 -3.10 17.55
CA GLY A 741 -14.22 -3.90 16.42
C GLY A 741 -13.12 -4.41 15.47
N TYR A 742 -11.88 -3.91 15.58
CA TYR A 742 -10.74 -4.42 14.83
C TYR A 742 -10.26 -5.79 15.35
N PHE A 743 -10.40 -6.04 16.65
CA PHE A 743 -9.93 -7.27 17.29
C PHE A 743 -11.04 -8.34 17.30
N PRO A 744 -10.69 -9.65 17.31
CA PRO A 744 -11.65 -10.74 17.45
C PRO A 744 -12.53 -10.61 18.69
N GLU A 745 -13.78 -11.08 18.62
CA GLU A 745 -14.76 -10.97 19.72
C GLU A 745 -14.28 -11.56 21.06
N PRO A 746 -13.62 -12.74 21.10
CA PRO A 746 -13.10 -13.27 22.36
C PRO A 746 -12.06 -12.34 23.02
N VAL A 747 -11.17 -11.74 22.21
CA VAL A 747 -10.14 -10.80 22.66
C VAL A 747 -10.77 -9.51 23.16
N ARG A 748 -11.78 -9.00 22.45
CA ARG A 748 -12.54 -7.80 22.84
C ARG A 748 -13.22 -7.95 24.19
N ALA A 749 -13.84 -9.10 24.43
CA ALA A 749 -14.56 -9.36 25.66
C ALA A 749 -13.64 -9.44 26.89
N GLU A 750 -12.41 -9.94 26.71
CA GLU A 750 -11.48 -10.20 27.81
C GLU A 750 -10.51 -9.03 28.08
N TYR A 751 -10.06 -8.32 27.04
CA TYR A 751 -8.94 -7.36 27.12
C TYR A 751 -9.32 -5.93 26.70
N ALA A 752 -10.54 -5.49 27.03
CA ALA A 752 -11.05 -4.16 26.66
C ALA A 752 -10.17 -2.98 27.13
N GLU A 753 -9.55 -3.08 28.31
CA GLU A 753 -8.66 -2.04 28.84
C GLU A 753 -7.36 -1.94 28.02
N GLN A 754 -6.79 -3.08 27.64
CA GLN A 754 -5.57 -3.14 26.82
C GLN A 754 -5.85 -2.69 25.39
N ILE A 755 -7.03 -2.98 24.85
CA ILE A 755 -7.47 -2.47 23.54
C ILE A 755 -7.57 -0.94 23.57
N ALA A 756 -8.19 -0.36 24.60
CA ALA A 756 -8.33 1.09 24.71
C ALA A 756 -6.99 1.85 24.84
N SER A 757 -5.92 1.16 25.24
CA SER A 757 -4.57 1.70 25.39
C SER A 757 -3.57 1.18 24.35
N HIS A 758 -4.05 0.56 23.27
CA HIS A 758 -3.22 -0.01 22.21
C HIS A 758 -2.29 1.04 21.59
N GLU A 759 -1.01 0.72 21.42
CA GLU A 759 0.02 1.66 20.96
C GLU A 759 -0.26 2.24 19.55
N LEU A 760 -1.00 1.50 18.72
CA LEU A 760 -1.45 1.94 17.38
C LEU A 760 -2.96 2.24 17.30
N GLY A 761 -3.59 2.57 18.42
CA GLY A 761 -5.05 2.79 18.47
C GLY A 761 -5.54 3.83 17.47
N ARG A 762 -4.83 4.96 17.34
CA ARG A 762 -5.14 6.03 16.38
C ARG A 762 -5.02 5.53 14.94
N GLU A 763 -3.93 4.86 14.62
CA GLU A 763 -3.62 4.38 13.27
C GLU A 763 -4.59 3.29 12.83
N ILE A 764 -5.00 2.40 13.75
CA ILE A 764 -6.05 1.40 13.50
C ILE A 764 -7.38 2.09 13.18
N ILE A 765 -7.79 3.07 13.99
CA ILE A 765 -9.05 3.80 13.77
C ILE A 765 -9.02 4.53 12.42
N ALA A 766 -7.95 5.28 12.12
CA ALA A 766 -7.82 6.02 10.87
C ALA A 766 -7.89 5.09 9.64
N THR A 767 -7.20 3.95 9.69
CA THR A 767 -7.23 2.92 8.63
C THR A 767 -8.61 2.30 8.46
N ARG A 768 -9.24 1.90 9.56
CA ARG A 768 -10.59 1.30 9.55
C ARG A 768 -11.61 2.27 8.99
N LEU A 769 -11.53 3.54 9.39
CA LEU A 769 -12.43 4.58 8.94
C LEU A 769 -12.23 4.91 7.45
N ALA A 770 -10.99 5.06 7.00
CA ALA A 770 -10.68 5.27 5.57
C ALA A 770 -11.21 4.10 4.71
N ASN A 771 -11.00 2.86 5.15
CA ASN A 771 -11.52 1.68 4.47
C ASN A 771 -13.06 1.65 4.44
N GLU A 772 -13.70 1.81 5.60
CA GLU A 772 -15.16 1.75 5.72
C GLU A 772 -15.83 2.82 4.85
N LEU A 773 -15.32 4.04 4.83
CA LEU A 773 -15.89 5.11 4.02
C LEU A 773 -15.64 4.86 2.53
N ILE A 774 -14.38 4.70 2.12
CA ILE A 774 -14.03 4.63 0.71
C ILE A 774 -14.62 3.37 0.05
N ASP A 775 -14.71 2.24 0.75
CA ASP A 775 -15.34 1.03 0.20
C ASP A 775 -16.88 1.13 0.09
N ARG A 776 -17.53 2.01 0.87
CA ARG A 776 -18.98 2.22 0.82
C ARG A 776 -19.39 3.29 -0.19
N VAL A 777 -18.69 4.43 -0.20
CA VAL A 777 -19.10 5.62 -0.96
C VAL A 777 -18.19 5.93 -2.16
N GLY A 778 -17.08 5.21 -2.30
CA GLY A 778 -16.15 5.34 -3.41
C GLY A 778 -15.08 6.43 -3.24
N PRO A 779 -14.08 6.46 -4.14
CA PRO A 779 -12.85 7.24 -3.97
C PRO A 779 -13.02 8.76 -3.99
N GLY A 780 -14.15 9.27 -4.48
CA GLY A 780 -14.36 10.71 -4.66
C GLY A 780 -15.42 11.34 -3.77
N PHE A 781 -16.10 10.58 -2.91
CA PHE A 781 -17.27 11.10 -2.21
C PHE A 781 -16.92 12.19 -1.21
N ILE A 782 -15.85 11.99 -0.43
CA ILE A 782 -15.39 12.95 0.59
C ILE A 782 -15.01 14.27 -0.09
N TYR A 783 -14.16 14.21 -1.13
CA TYR A 783 -13.78 15.37 -1.93
C TYR A 783 -14.98 16.13 -2.52
N ARG A 784 -16.04 15.44 -2.94
CA ARG A 784 -17.26 16.11 -3.41
C ARG A 784 -17.98 16.88 -2.31
N VAL A 785 -18.00 16.37 -1.08
CA VAL A 785 -18.59 17.10 0.04
C VAL A 785 -17.75 18.33 0.35
N GLU A 786 -16.42 18.20 0.38
CA GLU A 786 -15.48 19.31 0.56
C GLU A 786 -15.68 20.38 -0.50
N ASP A 787 -15.63 20.01 -1.78
CA ASP A 787 -15.75 20.92 -2.91
C ASP A 787 -17.11 21.64 -2.96
N ARG A 788 -18.20 20.93 -2.61
CA ARG A 788 -19.55 21.52 -2.54
C ARG A 788 -19.77 22.48 -1.38
N THR A 789 -18.99 22.37 -0.31
CA THR A 789 -19.29 23.06 0.96
C THR A 789 -18.15 23.93 1.50
N GLY A 790 -16.93 23.78 1.00
CA GLY A 790 -15.71 24.38 1.53
C GLY A 790 -15.24 23.77 2.85
N ALA A 791 -15.74 22.59 3.21
CA ALA A 791 -15.45 21.92 4.47
C ALA A 791 -14.06 21.29 4.50
N SER A 792 -13.52 21.10 5.71
CA SER A 792 -12.37 20.22 5.91
C SER A 792 -12.75 18.75 5.76
N THR A 793 -11.77 17.90 5.52
CA THR A 793 -11.92 16.44 5.45
C THR A 793 -12.56 15.88 6.72
N ASP A 794 -12.13 16.34 7.89
CA ASP A 794 -12.71 15.91 9.18
C ASP A 794 -14.20 16.26 9.28
N GLN A 795 -14.60 17.47 8.86
CA GLN A 795 -16.01 17.88 8.86
C GLN A 795 -16.84 17.05 7.88
N ALA A 796 -16.32 16.81 6.67
CA ALA A 796 -16.97 16.00 5.66
C ALA A 796 -17.18 14.55 6.16
N ILE A 797 -16.13 13.95 6.75
CA ILE A 797 -16.20 12.59 7.29
C ILE A 797 -17.19 12.51 8.45
N ARG A 798 -17.12 13.42 9.44
CA ARG A 798 -18.06 13.47 10.57
C ARG A 798 -19.50 13.49 10.07
N ALA A 799 -19.81 14.36 9.10
CA ALA A 799 -21.15 14.47 8.53
C ALA A 799 -21.60 13.20 7.80
N ILE A 800 -20.69 12.56 7.04
CA ILE A 800 -20.98 11.30 6.36
C ILE A 800 -21.31 10.20 7.38
N MET A 801 -20.52 10.07 8.45
CA MET A 801 -20.73 9.08 9.49
C MET A 801 -22.08 9.27 10.21
N ILE A 802 -22.38 10.52 10.60
CA ILE A 802 -23.65 10.87 11.25
C ILE A 802 -24.83 10.50 10.35
N VAL A 803 -24.80 10.93 9.09
CA VAL A 803 -25.92 10.71 8.15
C VAL A 803 -26.07 9.25 7.78
N LYS A 804 -24.96 8.52 7.59
CA LYS A 804 -24.94 7.09 7.34
C LYS A 804 -25.66 6.31 8.44
N ASP A 805 -25.35 6.60 9.70
CA ASP A 805 -26.01 6.00 10.87
C ASP A 805 -27.49 6.40 10.96
N LEU A 806 -27.79 7.70 10.86
CA LEU A 806 -29.16 8.21 10.93
C LEU A 806 -30.09 7.59 9.87
N LEU A 807 -29.60 7.42 8.65
CA LEU A 807 -30.35 6.80 7.56
C LEU A 807 -30.35 5.26 7.64
N GLY A 808 -29.44 4.64 8.40
CA GLY A 808 -29.30 3.18 8.50
C GLY A 808 -28.78 2.55 7.21
N LEU A 809 -27.78 3.19 6.59
CA LEU A 809 -27.29 2.79 5.27
C LEU A 809 -26.49 1.48 5.27
N ASP A 810 -25.82 1.14 6.36
CA ASP A 810 -25.02 -0.11 6.44
C ASP A 810 -25.88 -1.35 6.19
N ASP A 811 -27.00 -1.49 6.89
CA ASP A 811 -27.93 -2.61 6.71
C ASP A 811 -28.44 -2.72 5.26
N LEU A 812 -28.64 -1.58 4.59
CA LEU A 812 -29.12 -1.55 3.20
C LEU A 812 -28.02 -1.95 2.23
N TRP A 813 -26.80 -1.44 2.43
CA TRP A 813 -25.66 -1.79 1.60
C TRP A 813 -25.27 -3.26 1.76
N ASP A 814 -25.28 -3.78 2.99
CA ASP A 814 -25.01 -5.18 3.30
C ASP A 814 -26.08 -6.09 2.73
N GLY A 815 -27.35 -5.70 2.83
CA GLY A 815 -28.46 -6.41 2.19
C GLY A 815 -28.32 -6.49 0.66
N LEU A 816 -27.75 -5.46 0.02
CA LEU A 816 -27.57 -5.42 -1.44
C LEU A 816 -26.27 -6.09 -1.91
N ALA A 817 -25.28 -6.31 -1.04
CA ALA A 817 -23.93 -6.78 -1.37
C ALA A 817 -23.88 -8.12 -2.13
N PRO A 818 -24.71 -9.14 -1.80
CA PRO A 818 -24.68 -10.45 -2.46
C PRO A 818 -25.13 -10.45 -3.93
N TYR A 819 -25.85 -9.41 -4.36
CA TYR A 819 -26.47 -9.36 -5.69
C TYR A 819 -25.55 -8.68 -6.73
N PRO A 820 -25.71 -9.01 -8.03
CA PRO A 820 -25.01 -8.31 -9.10
C PRO A 820 -25.21 -6.78 -9.05
N VAL A 821 -24.17 -6.03 -9.41
CA VAL A 821 -24.17 -4.56 -9.34
C VAL A 821 -25.18 -3.95 -10.31
N VAL A 822 -25.09 -4.29 -11.60
CA VAL A 822 -25.84 -3.62 -12.67
C VAL A 822 -27.36 -3.57 -12.40
N PRO A 823 -28.02 -4.65 -11.93
CA PRO A 823 -29.42 -4.61 -11.53
C PRO A 823 -29.71 -3.70 -10.33
N THR A 824 -28.81 -3.65 -9.34
CA THR A 824 -28.99 -2.90 -8.08
C THR A 824 -28.57 -1.42 -8.16
N MET A 825 -27.92 -1.00 -9.25
CA MET A 825 -27.39 0.37 -9.42
C MET A 825 -28.39 1.50 -9.16
N PRO A 826 -29.64 1.48 -9.66
CA PRO A 826 -30.57 2.58 -9.43
C PRO A 826 -30.87 2.81 -7.94
N VAL A 827 -30.96 1.71 -7.17
CA VAL A 827 -31.20 1.75 -5.73
C VAL A 827 -29.97 2.30 -5.02
N ARG A 828 -28.78 1.76 -5.32
CA ARG A 828 -27.50 2.21 -4.73
C ARG A 828 -27.27 3.69 -4.95
N HIS A 829 -27.51 4.16 -6.17
CA HIS A 829 -27.37 5.57 -6.53
C HIS A 829 -28.35 6.47 -5.76
N ALA A 830 -29.58 6.02 -5.54
CA ALA A 830 -30.55 6.78 -4.77
C ALA A 830 -30.15 6.90 -3.28
N LEU A 831 -29.59 5.83 -2.70
CA LEU A 831 -29.04 5.86 -1.34
C LEU A 831 -27.83 6.79 -1.24
N GLU A 832 -26.90 6.73 -2.20
CA GLU A 832 -25.73 7.61 -2.26
C GLU A 832 -26.14 9.08 -2.36
N ARG A 833 -27.16 9.41 -3.16
CA ARG A 833 -27.70 10.77 -3.21
C ARG A 833 -28.30 11.20 -1.87
N ALA A 834 -29.08 10.34 -1.21
CA ALA A 834 -29.65 10.66 0.09
C ALA A 834 -28.55 10.97 1.11
N LEU A 835 -27.46 10.20 1.11
CA LEU A 835 -26.28 10.48 1.90
C LEU A 835 -25.64 11.84 1.54
N GLU A 836 -25.37 12.08 0.25
CA GLU A 836 -24.66 13.27 -0.22
C GLU A 836 -25.40 14.56 0.12
N TYR A 837 -26.73 14.58 -0.07
CA TYR A 837 -27.56 15.76 0.24
C TYR A 837 -27.61 16.05 1.74
N ASN A 838 -27.87 15.04 2.57
CA ASN A 838 -27.96 15.24 4.02
C ASN A 838 -26.58 15.57 4.61
N ALA A 839 -25.50 14.95 4.15
CA ALA A 839 -24.15 15.26 4.62
C ALA A 839 -23.76 16.70 4.25
N SER A 840 -23.98 17.11 3.00
CA SER A 840 -23.72 18.49 2.56
C SER A 840 -24.57 19.52 3.31
N TRP A 841 -25.83 19.18 3.61
CA TRP A 841 -26.71 20.03 4.41
C TRP A 841 -26.19 20.20 5.84
N LEU A 842 -25.77 19.11 6.49
CA LEU A 842 -25.30 19.12 7.87
C LEU A 842 -24.06 19.99 8.03
N VAL A 843 -23.08 19.85 7.13
CA VAL A 843 -21.85 20.64 7.17
C VAL A 843 -22.10 22.14 6.96
N ARG A 844 -23.00 22.51 6.04
CA ARG A 844 -23.34 23.92 5.80
C ARG A 844 -24.08 24.57 6.95
N ARG A 845 -24.87 23.80 7.70
CA ARG A 845 -25.60 24.30 8.87
C ARG A 845 -24.67 24.56 10.04
N ASN A 846 -23.69 23.69 10.26
CA ASN A 846 -22.83 23.75 11.42
C ASN A 846 -21.35 23.63 11.02
N SER A 847 -20.67 24.77 10.94
CA SER A 847 -19.23 24.84 10.66
C SER A 847 -18.36 24.28 11.80
N GLY A 848 -18.94 23.89 12.94
CA GLY A 848 -18.25 23.26 14.07
C GLY A 848 -19.07 22.10 14.61
N LEU A 849 -19.21 21.04 13.81
CA LEU A 849 -19.89 19.81 14.23
C LEU A 849 -19.32 19.32 15.57
N ALA A 850 -20.21 18.99 16.51
CA ALA A 850 -19.81 18.37 17.77
C ALA A 850 -19.35 16.92 17.55
N ALA A 851 -19.11 16.19 18.65
CA ALA A 851 -18.83 14.77 18.58
C ALA A 851 -19.96 14.02 17.83
N ILE A 852 -19.59 12.99 17.05
CA ILE A 852 -20.49 12.31 16.10
C ILE A 852 -21.79 11.88 16.76
N ASP A 853 -21.69 11.20 17.90
CA ASP A 853 -22.87 10.68 18.62
C ASP A 853 -23.77 11.79 19.17
N SER A 854 -23.17 12.90 19.61
CA SER A 854 -23.91 14.03 20.16
C SER A 854 -24.73 14.72 19.08
N GLU A 855 -24.13 14.94 17.90
CA GLU A 855 -24.81 15.54 16.75
C GLU A 855 -25.88 14.59 16.19
N ALA A 856 -25.59 13.29 16.09
CA ALA A 856 -26.56 12.29 15.66
C ALA A 856 -27.76 12.18 16.61
N ALA A 857 -27.54 12.26 17.93
CA ALA A 857 -28.61 12.17 18.93
C ALA A 857 -29.68 13.25 18.76
N VAL A 858 -29.33 14.45 18.29
CA VAL A 858 -30.26 15.55 18.02
C VAL A 858 -31.32 15.14 16.99
N PHE A 859 -30.93 14.41 15.95
CA PHE A 859 -31.82 14.07 14.82
C PHE A 859 -32.38 12.64 14.88
N ARG A 860 -31.79 11.74 15.67
CA ARG A 860 -32.07 10.28 15.64
C ARG A 860 -33.55 9.94 15.78
N GLY A 861 -34.23 10.52 16.77
CA GLY A 861 -35.66 10.26 17.02
C GLY A 861 -36.53 10.67 15.82
N THR A 862 -36.31 11.87 15.32
CA THR A 862 -37.07 12.46 14.21
C THR A 862 -36.82 11.73 12.89
N VAL A 863 -35.56 11.43 12.56
CA VAL A 863 -35.21 10.69 11.34
C VAL A 863 -35.73 9.24 11.38
N THR A 864 -35.67 8.58 12.54
CA THR A 864 -36.23 7.23 12.71
C THR A 864 -37.73 7.21 12.48
N ARG A 865 -38.46 8.16 13.07
CA ARG A 865 -39.91 8.30 12.87
C ARG A 865 -40.26 8.54 11.41
N LEU A 866 -39.53 9.40 10.71
CA LEU A 866 -39.70 9.63 9.28
C LEU A 866 -39.47 8.34 8.46
N ARG A 867 -38.39 7.61 8.76
CA ARG A 867 -38.06 6.35 8.08
C ARG A 867 -39.16 5.28 8.28
N GLU A 868 -39.68 5.13 9.49
CA GLU A 868 -40.76 4.19 9.81
C GLU A 868 -42.06 4.54 9.08
N ALA A 869 -42.41 5.82 9.02
CA ALA A 869 -43.58 6.29 8.28
C ALA A 869 -43.47 6.03 6.77
N LEU A 870 -42.32 6.36 6.18
CA LEU A 870 -42.05 6.10 4.76
C LEU A 870 -41.97 4.61 4.42
N SER A 871 -41.51 3.77 5.36
CA SER A 871 -41.50 2.32 5.17
C SER A 871 -42.90 1.69 5.27
N SER A 872 -43.80 2.32 6.02
CA SER A 872 -45.18 1.87 6.23
C SER A 872 -46.13 2.35 5.13
N SER A 873 -45.85 3.51 4.55
CA SER A 873 -46.52 4.00 3.34
C SER A 873 -46.09 3.12 2.18
N ALA A 874 -46.99 2.29 1.67
CA ALA A 874 -46.71 1.39 0.56
C ALA A 874 -47.07 2.07 -0.78
N PRO A 875 -46.15 2.76 -1.48
CA PRO A 875 -46.36 2.97 -2.91
C PRO A 875 -46.20 1.62 -3.63
N ALA A 876 -46.81 1.50 -4.80
CA ALA A 876 -46.52 0.39 -5.71
C ALA A 876 -45.01 0.39 -6.01
N LEU A 877 -44.27 -0.55 -5.41
CA LEU A 877 -42.82 -0.77 -5.56
C LEU A 877 -42.38 -0.66 -7.05
N ASP A 878 -43.27 -1.02 -7.96
CA ASP A 878 -43.09 -1.05 -9.41
C ASP A 878 -42.85 0.33 -10.04
N ALA A 879 -43.44 1.42 -9.52
CA ALA A 879 -43.33 2.74 -10.16
C ALA A 879 -42.05 3.51 -9.78
N ALA A 880 -41.51 3.31 -8.56
CA ALA A 880 -40.48 4.19 -8.01
C ALA A 880 -39.03 3.69 -8.18
N LEU A 881 -38.81 2.37 -8.26
CA LEU A 881 -37.47 1.79 -8.44
C LEU A 881 -37.21 1.26 -9.86
N GLY A 882 -38.21 1.29 -10.76
CA GLY A 882 -38.12 0.96 -12.19
C GLY A 882 -37.68 -0.48 -12.54
N ARG A 883 -37.23 -1.27 -11.55
CA ARG A 883 -36.66 -2.62 -11.70
C ARG A 883 -37.09 -3.60 -10.61
N SER A 884 -38.19 -3.32 -9.90
CA SER A 884 -38.64 -4.16 -8.78
C SER A 884 -38.88 -5.61 -9.19
N ALA A 885 -39.46 -5.85 -10.37
CA ALA A 885 -39.64 -7.20 -10.91
C ALA A 885 -38.31 -7.94 -11.15
N GLN A 886 -37.33 -7.27 -11.77
CA GLN A 886 -36.00 -7.83 -12.01
C GLN A 886 -35.25 -8.11 -10.71
N LEU A 887 -35.36 -7.24 -9.71
CA LEU A 887 -34.74 -7.44 -8.40
C LEU A 887 -35.40 -8.59 -7.62
N ALA A 888 -36.72 -8.75 -7.74
CA ALA A 888 -37.43 -9.89 -7.17
C ALA A 888 -37.02 -11.21 -7.83
N GLU A 889 -36.81 -11.25 -9.15
CA GLU A 889 -36.30 -12.43 -9.86
C GLU A 889 -34.89 -12.85 -9.40
N LEU A 890 -34.07 -11.89 -8.99
CA LEU A 890 -32.75 -12.13 -8.39
C LEU A 890 -32.81 -12.59 -6.93
N GLY A 891 -34.00 -12.64 -6.31
CA GLY A 891 -34.20 -13.05 -4.93
C GLY A 891 -34.06 -11.93 -3.88
N VAL A 892 -33.98 -10.66 -4.30
CA VAL A 892 -33.92 -9.53 -3.36
C VAL A 892 -35.22 -9.46 -2.55
N SER A 893 -35.10 -9.44 -1.22
CA SER A 893 -36.27 -9.47 -0.34
C SER A 893 -37.12 -8.20 -0.49
N ARG A 894 -38.45 -8.37 -0.43
CA ARG A 894 -39.39 -7.23 -0.48
C ARG A 894 -39.15 -6.26 0.69
N ASP A 895 -38.79 -6.77 1.86
CA ASP A 895 -38.42 -5.95 3.02
C ASP A 895 -37.25 -5.00 2.70
N LEU A 896 -36.16 -5.54 2.14
CA LEU A 896 -34.99 -4.74 1.79
C LEU A 896 -35.34 -3.66 0.76
N LEU A 897 -36.12 -4.01 -0.28
CA LEU A 897 -36.56 -3.05 -1.29
C LEU A 897 -37.43 -1.93 -0.69
N THR A 898 -38.34 -2.26 0.22
CA THR A 898 -39.15 -1.27 0.95
C THR A 898 -38.27 -0.32 1.76
N ARG A 899 -37.31 -0.84 2.53
CA ARG A 899 -36.41 -0.01 3.34
C ARG A 899 -35.49 0.86 2.46
N CYS A 900 -34.94 0.30 1.38
CA CYS A 900 -34.17 1.08 0.40
C CYS A 900 -35.01 2.19 -0.23
N HIS A 901 -36.27 1.90 -0.56
CA HIS A 901 -37.17 2.90 -1.13
C HIS A 901 -37.47 4.02 -0.14
N ALA A 902 -37.77 3.70 1.12
CA ALA A 902 -37.98 4.69 2.16
C ALA A 902 -36.78 5.65 2.27
N VAL A 903 -35.56 5.11 2.39
CA VAL A 903 -34.33 5.93 2.48
C VAL A 903 -34.04 6.71 1.20
N SER A 904 -34.42 6.19 0.02
CA SER A 904 -34.25 6.93 -1.24
C SER A 904 -35.07 8.24 -1.29
N GLN A 905 -36.16 8.32 -0.54
CA GLN A 905 -36.99 9.53 -0.42
C GLN A 905 -36.46 10.50 0.64
N MET A 906 -35.56 10.06 1.52
CA MET A 906 -35.05 10.81 2.67
C MET A 906 -33.93 11.80 2.30
N SER A 907 -33.85 12.27 1.04
CA SER A 907 -32.82 13.24 0.62
C SER A 907 -32.87 14.58 1.36
N GLN A 908 -34.02 14.93 1.95
CA GLN A 908 -34.23 16.15 2.75
C GLN A 908 -34.49 15.86 4.24
N ALA A 909 -34.14 14.66 4.70
CA ALA A 909 -34.50 14.19 6.05
C ALA A 909 -33.96 15.11 7.15
N LEU A 910 -32.71 15.57 7.06
CA LEU A 910 -32.16 16.47 8.08
C LEU A 910 -32.76 17.87 8.03
N CYS A 911 -33.05 18.40 6.84
CA CYS A 911 -33.74 19.68 6.72
C CYS A 911 -35.14 19.64 7.33
N LEU A 912 -35.90 18.57 7.06
CA LEU A 912 -37.22 18.32 7.65
C LEU A 912 -37.12 18.07 9.16
N ALA A 913 -36.16 17.26 9.61
CA ALA A 913 -35.97 16.98 11.01
C ALA A 913 -35.63 18.25 11.81
N SER A 914 -34.78 19.10 11.24
CA SER A 914 -34.44 20.38 11.85
C SER A 914 -35.65 21.31 11.95
N ALA A 915 -36.42 21.46 10.88
CA ALA A 915 -37.62 22.28 10.89
C ALA A 915 -38.68 21.72 11.87
N SER A 916 -38.81 20.40 11.98
CA SER A 916 -39.66 19.74 12.98
C SER A 916 -39.21 20.05 14.41
N ILE A 917 -37.90 19.96 14.70
CA ILE A 917 -37.34 20.28 16.02
C ILE A 917 -37.55 21.76 16.38
N GLU A 918 -37.33 22.67 15.42
CA GLU A 918 -37.45 24.12 15.64
C GLU A 918 -38.91 24.59 15.80
N SER A 919 -39.82 24.04 14.99
CA SER A 919 -41.25 24.41 15.01
C SER A 919 -42.10 23.64 16.03
N GLY A 920 -41.65 22.46 16.45
CA GLY A 920 -42.41 21.54 17.29
C GLY A 920 -43.46 20.70 16.54
N PHE A 921 -43.58 20.84 15.22
CA PHE A 921 -44.48 20.01 14.41
C PHE A 921 -43.94 18.60 14.22
N ASP A 922 -44.85 17.64 14.01
CA ASP A 922 -44.47 16.27 13.71
C ASP A 922 -43.78 16.17 12.34
N VAL A 923 -42.66 15.44 12.25
CA VAL A 923 -41.90 15.32 10.99
C VAL A 923 -42.69 14.64 9.88
N VAL A 924 -43.62 13.74 10.21
CA VAL A 924 -44.45 13.05 9.21
C VAL A 924 -45.50 14.01 8.65
N GLU A 925 -46.09 14.87 9.49
CA GLU A 925 -46.99 15.93 9.05
C GLU A 925 -46.25 16.96 8.18
N LEU A 926 -45.00 17.28 8.55
CA LEU A 926 -44.18 18.22 7.79
C LEU A 926 -43.75 17.65 6.44
N GLU A 927 -43.41 16.36 6.37
CA GLU A 927 -43.12 15.67 5.11
C GLU A 927 -44.36 15.64 4.21
N ALA A 928 -45.54 15.33 4.76
CA ALA A 928 -46.79 15.36 4.01
C ALA A 928 -47.13 16.78 3.50
N ALA A 929 -46.89 17.81 4.31
CA ALA A 929 -47.04 19.21 3.91
C ALA A 929 -46.03 19.61 2.83
N TYR A 930 -44.78 19.16 2.94
CA TYR A 930 -43.71 19.36 1.96
C TYR A 930 -44.06 18.71 0.60
N ALA A 931 -44.52 17.46 0.62
CA ALA A 931 -44.98 16.77 -0.59
C ALA A 931 -46.20 17.48 -1.20
N GLY A 932 -47.18 17.84 -0.37
CA GLY A 932 -48.40 18.51 -0.79
C GLY A 932 -48.17 19.91 -1.38
N ILE A 933 -47.29 20.73 -0.80
CA ILE A 933 -46.93 22.03 -1.37
C ILE A 933 -46.11 21.88 -2.65
N GLY A 934 -45.22 20.88 -2.72
CA GLY A 934 -44.46 20.56 -3.93
C GLY A 934 -45.37 20.18 -5.10
N GLU A 935 -46.40 19.37 -4.87
CA GLU A 935 -47.42 19.03 -5.86
C GLU A 935 -48.28 20.25 -6.22
N THR A 936 -48.73 21.01 -5.21
CA THR A 936 -49.55 22.21 -5.41
C THR A 936 -48.84 23.24 -6.27
N LEU A 937 -47.53 23.45 -6.08
CA LEU A 937 -46.71 24.37 -6.88
C LEU A 937 -46.22 23.78 -8.20
N GLY A 938 -46.37 22.47 -8.40
CA GLY A 938 -45.85 21.76 -9.56
C GLY A 938 -44.33 21.71 -9.62
N LEU A 939 -43.62 21.60 -8.49
CA LEU A 939 -42.15 21.65 -8.47
C LEU A 939 -41.46 20.44 -9.13
N SER A 940 -42.22 19.39 -9.44
CA SER A 940 -41.69 18.16 -10.06
C SER A 940 -40.95 18.44 -11.36
N TRP A 941 -41.44 19.35 -12.20
CA TRP A 941 -40.75 19.70 -13.45
C TRP A 941 -39.41 20.36 -13.16
N LEU A 942 -39.30 21.30 -12.20
CA LEU A 942 -38.04 21.94 -11.82
C LEU A 942 -37.01 20.90 -11.36
N TYR A 943 -37.38 20.02 -10.42
CA TYR A 943 -36.49 18.94 -9.98
C TYR A 943 -36.09 17.99 -11.12
N SER A 944 -36.98 17.73 -12.08
CA SER A 944 -36.70 16.90 -13.26
C SER A 944 -35.85 17.60 -14.33
N THR A 945 -35.77 18.94 -14.30
CA THR A 945 -34.99 19.77 -15.24
C THR A 945 -33.63 20.20 -14.66
N ILE A 946 -33.35 19.84 -13.39
CA ILE A 946 -32.04 19.96 -12.74
C ILE A 946 -31.33 18.57 -12.63
N PRO A 947 -31.33 17.68 -13.64
CA PRO A 947 -30.45 16.53 -13.58
C PRO A 947 -29.02 17.07 -13.71
N ILE A 948 -28.19 16.69 -12.74
CA ILE A 948 -26.74 16.85 -12.81
C ILE A 948 -26.26 15.79 -13.79
N SER A 949 -25.87 16.21 -14.99
CA SER A 949 -25.45 15.33 -16.08
C SER A 949 -23.94 15.24 -16.14
N SER A 950 -23.42 14.11 -16.62
CA SER A 950 -21.99 13.97 -16.96
C SER A 950 -21.57 14.80 -18.18
N ALA A 951 -22.52 15.46 -18.86
CA ALA A 951 -22.20 16.45 -19.90
C ALA A 951 -22.05 17.87 -19.33
N ASP A 952 -22.44 18.10 -18.08
CA ASP A 952 -22.32 19.42 -17.44
C ASP A 952 -20.87 19.67 -17.02
N THR A 953 -20.36 20.86 -17.31
CA THR A 953 -19.08 21.30 -16.71
C THR A 953 -19.16 21.30 -15.18
N HIS A 954 -18.01 21.16 -14.52
CA HIS A 954 -17.92 21.15 -13.06
C HIS A 954 -18.72 22.28 -12.37
N TRP A 955 -18.55 23.54 -12.81
CA TRP A 955 -19.28 24.69 -12.24
C TRP A 955 -20.79 24.63 -12.47
N VAL A 956 -21.24 24.07 -13.60
CA VAL A 956 -22.66 23.85 -13.87
C VAL A 956 -23.22 22.79 -12.91
N GLN A 957 -22.47 21.73 -12.61
CA GLN A 957 -22.88 20.71 -11.64
C GLN A 957 -23.04 21.31 -10.24
N LEU A 958 -22.08 22.12 -9.78
CA LEU A 958 -22.15 22.82 -8.49
C LEU A 958 -23.33 23.80 -8.43
N ALA A 959 -23.56 24.60 -9.48
CA ALA A 959 -24.67 25.54 -9.54
C ALA A 959 -26.03 24.81 -9.49
N LYS A 960 -26.20 23.74 -10.26
CA LYS A 960 -27.41 22.88 -10.22
C LYS A 960 -27.63 22.28 -8.83
N ALA A 961 -26.57 21.81 -8.19
CA ALA A 961 -26.64 21.27 -6.83
C ALA A 961 -27.10 22.33 -5.81
N ALA A 962 -26.51 23.52 -5.84
CA ALA A 962 -26.86 24.63 -4.96
C ALA A 962 -28.33 25.08 -5.15
N LEU A 963 -28.78 25.22 -6.40
CA LEU A 963 -30.17 25.58 -6.71
C LEU A 963 -31.17 24.53 -6.19
N ARG A 964 -30.82 23.24 -6.29
CA ARG A 964 -31.66 22.15 -5.79
C ARG A 964 -31.73 22.14 -4.26
N ASP A 965 -30.60 22.39 -3.60
CA ASP A 965 -30.51 22.49 -2.14
C ASP A 965 -31.37 23.66 -1.63
N GLU A 966 -31.31 24.82 -2.32
CA GLU A 966 -32.12 25.98 -1.98
C GLU A 966 -33.62 25.76 -2.24
N LEU A 967 -33.97 25.17 -3.38
CA LEU A 967 -35.35 24.84 -3.71
C LEU A 967 -35.98 23.96 -2.62
N ALA A 968 -35.23 22.97 -2.12
CA ALA A 968 -35.68 22.10 -1.05
C ALA A 968 -35.85 22.85 0.28
N ALA A 969 -34.86 23.66 0.68
CA ALA A 969 -34.92 24.45 1.91
C ALA A 969 -36.12 25.42 1.93
N LEU A 970 -36.36 26.13 0.82
CA LEU A 970 -37.52 27.01 0.65
C LEU A 970 -38.85 26.24 0.73
N THR A 971 -38.90 25.05 0.11
CA THR A 971 -40.11 24.21 0.15
C THR A 971 -40.40 23.72 1.57
N VAL A 972 -39.37 23.34 2.34
CA VAL A 972 -39.52 22.98 3.76
C VAL A 972 -40.00 24.18 4.58
N ALA A 973 -39.43 25.37 4.38
CA ALA A 973 -39.88 26.57 5.09
C ALA A 973 -41.35 26.91 4.81
N ILE A 974 -41.79 26.82 3.55
CA ILE A 974 -43.21 27.02 3.19
C ILE A 974 -44.08 25.90 3.77
N ALA A 975 -43.61 24.65 3.81
CA ALA A 975 -44.35 23.55 4.44
C ALA A 975 -44.58 23.79 5.94
N THR A 976 -43.61 24.39 6.64
CA THR A 976 -43.76 24.81 8.04
C THR A 976 -44.85 25.89 8.19
N GLU A 977 -44.88 26.88 7.30
CA GLU A 977 -45.95 27.91 7.26
C GLU A 977 -47.32 27.29 6.98
N VAL A 978 -47.38 26.29 6.09
CA VAL A 978 -48.61 25.53 5.78
C VAL A 978 -49.17 24.86 7.03
N LEU A 979 -48.31 24.22 7.84
CA LEU A 979 -48.75 23.62 9.11
C LEU A 979 -49.18 24.68 10.13
N ALA A 980 -48.43 25.79 10.24
CA ALA A 980 -48.77 26.90 11.13
C ALA A 980 -50.14 27.53 10.81
N ALA A 981 -50.52 27.61 9.53
CA ALA A 981 -51.83 28.07 9.08
C ALA A 981 -52.97 27.03 9.26
N GLY A 982 -52.70 25.88 9.87
CA GLY A 982 -53.68 24.81 10.09
C GLY A 982 -53.92 23.91 8.87
N GLY A 983 -52.95 23.83 7.96
CA GLY A 983 -52.92 22.89 6.84
C GLY A 983 -53.09 23.51 5.45
N LEU A 984 -52.76 22.71 4.42
CA LEU A 984 -52.60 23.15 3.03
C LEU A 984 -53.83 23.86 2.45
N ALA A 985 -55.03 23.39 2.77
CA ALA A 985 -56.28 23.98 2.27
C ALA A 985 -56.51 25.40 2.81
N THR A 986 -56.18 25.65 4.09
CA THR A 986 -56.31 26.97 4.71
C THR A 986 -55.26 27.92 4.15
N TRP A 987 -54.01 27.49 4.16
CA TRP A 987 -52.88 28.26 3.63
C TRP A 987 -53.09 28.67 2.16
N THR A 988 -53.53 27.74 1.31
CA THR A 988 -53.81 28.00 -0.12
C THR A 988 -54.88 29.07 -0.33
N ARG A 989 -55.89 29.10 0.54
CA ARG A 989 -56.97 30.10 0.49
C ARG A 989 -56.48 31.47 0.93
N GLU A 990 -55.62 31.55 1.95
CA GLU A 990 -55.07 32.80 2.50
C GLU A 990 -54.05 33.45 1.55
N HIS A 991 -53.31 32.63 0.79
CA HIS A 991 -52.23 33.10 -0.09
C HIS A 991 -52.53 32.97 -1.59
N ARG A 992 -53.82 32.88 -1.96
CA ARG A 992 -54.28 32.67 -3.34
C ARG A 992 -53.60 33.57 -4.39
N ASP A 993 -53.47 34.86 -4.10
CA ASP A 993 -52.90 35.82 -5.05
C ASP A 993 -51.40 35.60 -5.27
N ALA A 994 -50.65 35.21 -4.22
CA ALA A 994 -49.23 34.90 -4.32
C ALA A 994 -49.00 33.58 -5.07
N LEU A 995 -49.86 32.59 -4.83
CA LEU A 995 -49.85 31.32 -5.57
C LEU A 995 -50.18 31.52 -7.06
N ALA A 996 -51.17 32.34 -7.40
CA ALA A 996 -51.52 32.62 -8.79
C ALA A 996 -50.35 33.27 -9.56
N ARG A 997 -49.62 34.19 -8.92
CA ARG A 997 -48.39 34.78 -9.50
C ARG A 997 -47.30 33.74 -9.71
N THR A 998 -47.07 32.88 -8.71
CA THR A 998 -46.07 31.80 -8.76
C THR A 998 -46.37 30.82 -9.90
N HIS A 999 -47.62 30.36 -10.00
CA HIS A 999 -48.07 29.49 -11.09
C HIS A 999 -47.89 30.13 -12.46
N SER A 1000 -48.23 31.41 -12.61
CA SER A 1000 -48.03 32.12 -13.88
C SER A 1000 -46.55 32.19 -14.26
N ALA A 1001 -45.66 32.41 -13.30
CA ALA A 1001 -44.21 32.44 -13.54
C ALA A 1001 -43.68 31.05 -13.95
N TYR A 1002 -44.08 29.99 -13.23
CA TYR A 1002 -43.69 28.61 -13.57
C TYR A 1002 -44.26 28.13 -14.90
N ALA A 1003 -45.51 28.50 -15.24
CA ALA A 1003 -46.06 28.19 -16.56
C ALA A 1003 -45.25 28.85 -17.69
N GLY A 1004 -44.76 30.07 -17.48
CA GLY A 1004 -43.87 30.76 -18.41
C GLY A 1004 -42.52 30.06 -18.57
N LEU A 1005 -41.92 29.58 -17.47
CA LEU A 1005 -40.63 28.88 -17.49
C LEU A 1005 -40.75 27.46 -18.10
N ALA A 1006 -41.77 26.70 -17.73
CA ALA A 1006 -42.00 25.33 -18.20
C ALA A 1006 -42.36 25.25 -19.70
N GLY A 1007 -42.79 26.37 -20.30
CA GLY A 1007 -43.06 26.47 -21.74
C GLY A 1007 -41.81 26.64 -22.62
N SER A 1008 -40.62 26.79 -22.04
CA SER A 1008 -39.35 26.90 -22.79
C SER A 1008 -38.83 25.54 -23.23
N THR A 1009 -38.28 25.46 -24.44
CA THR A 1009 -37.69 24.22 -24.98
C THR A 1009 -36.26 23.96 -24.51
N ASP A 1010 -35.53 24.99 -24.11
CA ASP A 1010 -34.19 24.89 -23.51
C ASP A 1010 -34.22 25.57 -22.13
N VAL A 1011 -33.97 24.80 -21.07
CA VAL A 1011 -33.89 25.29 -19.70
C VAL A 1011 -32.43 25.22 -19.25
N ASP A 1012 -31.80 26.38 -19.10
CA ASP A 1012 -30.42 26.51 -18.63
C ASP A 1012 -30.35 26.84 -17.13
N VAL A 1013 -29.12 26.94 -16.59
CA VAL A 1013 -28.89 27.28 -15.17
C VAL A 1013 -29.45 28.67 -14.81
N ALA A 1014 -29.45 29.61 -15.75
CA ALA A 1014 -30.00 30.94 -15.50
C ALA A 1014 -31.53 30.89 -15.34
N MET A 1015 -32.22 30.11 -16.18
CA MET A 1015 -33.66 29.86 -16.05
C MET A 1015 -34.01 29.12 -14.75
N LEU A 1016 -33.19 28.15 -14.35
CA LEU A 1016 -33.36 27.46 -13.07
C LEU A 1016 -33.20 28.42 -11.88
N THR A 1017 -32.24 29.34 -11.97
CA THR A 1017 -32.03 30.40 -10.96
C THR A 1017 -33.26 31.29 -10.84
N VAL A 1018 -33.89 31.66 -11.96
CA VAL A 1018 -35.17 32.39 -11.95
C VAL A 1018 -36.28 31.54 -11.31
N GLY A 1019 -36.35 30.24 -11.61
CA GLY A 1019 -37.32 29.33 -10.99
C GLY A 1019 -37.19 29.27 -9.45
N VAL A 1020 -35.97 29.24 -8.92
CA VAL A 1020 -35.71 29.30 -7.47
C VAL A 1020 -36.05 30.68 -6.91
N GLN A 1021 -35.73 31.77 -7.61
CA GLN A 1021 -36.10 33.13 -7.21
C GLN A 1021 -37.62 33.30 -7.07
N VAL A 1022 -38.41 32.73 -7.98
CA VAL A 1022 -39.88 32.76 -7.89
C VAL A 1022 -40.36 32.11 -6.59
N LEU A 1023 -39.75 31.00 -6.17
CA LEU A 1023 -40.10 30.36 -4.89
C LEU A 1023 -39.68 31.23 -3.69
N ARG A 1024 -38.51 31.88 -3.79
CA ARG A 1024 -38.02 32.82 -2.77
C ARG A 1024 -38.97 34.01 -2.60
N ASP A 1025 -39.47 34.56 -3.69
CA ASP A 1025 -40.46 35.63 -3.69
C ASP A 1025 -41.79 35.18 -3.06
N LEU A 1026 -42.23 33.94 -3.34
CA LEU A 1026 -43.39 33.35 -2.68
C LEU A 1026 -43.16 33.24 -1.18
N HIS A 1027 -42.03 32.66 -0.74
CA HIS A 1027 -41.69 32.52 0.67
C HIS A 1027 -41.68 33.88 1.39
N HIS A 1028 -41.03 34.90 0.83
CA HIS A 1028 -41.06 36.25 1.39
C HIS A 1028 -42.47 36.84 1.47
N ALA A 1029 -43.30 36.64 0.45
CA ALA A 1029 -44.66 37.17 0.43
C ALA A 1029 -45.58 36.54 1.49
N VAL A 1030 -45.33 35.29 1.87
CA VAL A 1030 -46.13 34.58 2.88
C VAL A 1030 -45.61 34.81 4.30
N SER A 1031 -44.28 34.84 4.51
CA SER A 1031 -43.69 35.05 5.83
C SER A 1031 -43.75 36.52 6.31
N ALA A 1032 -43.89 37.51 5.42
CA ALA A 1032 -44.00 38.93 5.79
C ALA A 1032 -45.34 39.35 6.42
N ARG A 1033 -46.30 38.43 6.60
CA ARG A 1033 -47.61 38.67 7.21
C ARG A 1033 -47.81 38.01 8.59
N GLY A 1034 -46.80 37.31 9.09
CA GLY A 1034 -46.75 36.68 10.42
C GLY A 1034 -46.25 37.61 11.51
#